data_AF-A0A938SUF1-F1
#
_entry.id   AF-A0A938SUF1-F1
#
_cell.length_a   1.000
_cell.length_b   1.000
_cell.length_c   1.000
_cell.angle_alpha   90.00
_cell.angle_beta   90.00
_cell.angle_gamma   90.00
#
_symmetry.space_group_name_H-M   'P 1'
#
loop_
_entity.id
_entity.type
_entity.pdbx_description
1 polymer ?
#
loop_
_entity_poly.entity_id
_entity_poly.type
_entity_poly.pdbx_seq_one_letter_code
_entity_poly.pdbx_strand_id
1 'polypeptide(L)'
;MRGCRGLLVGMLLIAAAGAALLLTDRSGRRTAQTASARRVAIIQASSIPAFDLTAQSLIATLDAAGYTSAGGSELKRFNAEADLGTLNQLCSEVANTPFDLVITIGTTSGQAFMRANKRSLPHVFGVVANPASLGVALGEWREGARPRNMTGLGAQIELARLLDALQASAPSVRTIGTIWNPSEANADLYAKQLMAEADRRGLKVISATASDAASILEAAHGVMAQPIDCLLFLPDTGVTIASPTILLAAHKRKIPVVGTFPESVDGGSILNLGLDWPGMGAQVGEVAARVLRGTPPAEIPVVDRPKMAWTVNLASAAAFGWQVPTAIVESASIVIAADGSRRETRASKPRVHVIAYSNAAFTDEVLAGIRDGFVEQRLTPGEGIELSIVNAQGDMSTLNQLVVDGVASRPALIMSISTPSLQALLKRNDRTPCVFTTVFDPYVTGVATAPTAHHPLFTGVTSHSDFPRLIEVVRATWPSAKRLGTVYCPSEDNSVAARDELAKLARAAGLELISSPAERGSDMATAAEAVISQGIDVFTQISDNIASGSFPVVGTVCERARVPLVGTLTRFINEGAVIVVARDYHLIGVQGAEKAAAILRGADPATIPIDDPRTSLFLLNEGRAKQLGVTLPDSFERQLDRRVP
;
A
#
# COMPACT_ATOMS: atom_id res chain seq x y z
N MET A 1 -30.73 55.80 35.56
CA MET A 1 -31.27 54.76 34.65
C MET A 1 -30.56 54.65 33.28
N ARG A 2 -29.35 55.20 33.08
CA ARG A 2 -28.62 55.06 31.79
C ARG A 2 -27.55 53.95 31.76
N GLY A 3 -27.08 53.47 32.92
CA GLY A 3 -26.05 52.40 33.01
C GLY A 3 -26.57 50.98 32.74
N CYS A 4 -27.80 50.65 33.14
CA CYS A 4 -28.33 49.28 32.99
C CYS A 4 -28.65 48.88 31.55
N ARG A 5 -28.87 49.84 30.64
CA ARG A 5 -29.15 49.55 29.23
C ARG A 5 -27.91 49.07 28.47
N GLY A 6 -26.71 49.58 28.79
CA GLY A 6 -25.47 49.15 28.15
C GLY A 6 -25.08 47.72 28.54
N LEU A 7 -25.30 47.35 29.81
CA LEU A 7 -24.98 46.02 30.32
C LEU A 7 -25.89 44.93 29.73
N LEU A 8 -27.18 45.23 29.56
CA LEU A 8 -28.15 44.32 28.94
C LEU A 8 -27.85 44.09 27.45
N VAL A 9 -27.45 45.13 26.72
CA VAL A 9 -27.05 45.02 25.31
C VAL A 9 -25.75 44.22 25.18
N GLY A 10 -24.78 44.43 26.08
CA GLY A 10 -23.56 43.63 26.13
C GLY A 10 -23.81 42.14 26.39
N MET A 11 -24.68 41.80 27.34
CA MET A 11 -25.03 40.40 27.63
C MET A 11 -25.80 39.74 26.47
N LEU A 12 -26.68 40.49 25.79
CA LEU A 12 -27.38 39.99 24.59
C LEU A 12 -26.43 39.74 23.42
N LEU A 13 -25.42 40.58 23.23
CA LEU A 13 -24.42 40.39 22.18
C LEU A 13 -23.50 39.19 22.48
N ILE A 14 -23.12 38.98 23.75
CA ILE A 14 -22.34 37.80 24.16
C ILE A 14 -23.16 36.52 24.00
N ALA A 15 -24.44 36.53 24.37
CA ALA A 15 -25.33 35.39 24.17
C ALA A 15 -25.57 35.07 22.68
N ALA A 16 -25.71 36.11 21.84
CA ALA A 16 -25.85 35.95 20.40
C ALA A 16 -24.56 35.43 19.74
N ALA A 17 -23.38 35.91 20.17
CA ALA A 17 -22.10 35.39 19.71
C ALA A 17 -21.87 33.94 20.15
N GLY A 18 -22.26 33.59 21.38
CA GLY A 18 -22.22 32.21 21.88
C GLY A 18 -23.17 31.27 21.11
N ALA A 19 -24.37 31.73 20.78
CA ALA A 19 -25.32 30.98 19.96
C ALA A 19 -24.85 30.82 18.52
N ALA A 20 -24.23 31.85 17.93
CA ALA A 20 -23.63 31.78 16.60
C ALA A 20 -22.45 30.80 16.58
N LEU A 21 -21.58 30.82 17.60
CA LEU A 21 -20.48 29.86 17.77
C LEU A 21 -20.98 28.41 17.93
N LEU A 22 -22.06 28.19 18.71
CA LEU A 22 -22.70 26.88 18.87
C LEU A 22 -23.38 26.38 17.59
N LEU A 23 -23.89 27.28 16.76
CA LEU A 23 -24.48 26.95 15.46
C LEU A 23 -23.39 26.66 14.41
N THR A 24 -22.29 27.41 14.40
CA THR A 24 -21.13 27.13 13.54
C THR A 24 -20.40 25.85 13.92
N ASP A 25 -20.33 25.52 15.22
CA ASP A 25 -19.75 24.28 15.72
C ASP A 25 -20.66 23.06 15.42
N ARG A 26 -21.99 23.26 15.40
CA ARG A 26 -22.94 22.23 14.92
C ARG A 26 -22.90 22.01 13.41
N SER A 27 -22.61 23.04 12.61
CA SER A 27 -22.40 22.88 11.17
C SER A 27 -21.02 22.30 10.83
N GLY A 28 -19.98 22.61 11.62
CA GLY A 28 -18.63 22.05 11.46
C GLY A 28 -18.50 20.59 11.93
N ARG A 29 -19.28 20.17 12.92
CA ARG A 29 -19.34 18.77 13.38
C ARG A 29 -20.10 17.82 12.46
N ARG A 30 -20.73 18.31 11.39
CA ARG A 30 -21.47 17.45 10.45
C ARG A 30 -20.59 16.80 9.37
N THR A 31 -19.28 17.05 9.34
CA THR A 31 -18.37 16.50 8.30
C THR A 31 -17.12 15.78 8.82
N ALA A 32 -17.05 15.39 10.09
CA ALA A 32 -16.04 14.44 10.55
C ALA A 32 -16.56 13.65 11.77
N GLN A 33 -17.50 12.75 11.53
CA GLN A 33 -17.74 11.66 12.48
C GLN A 33 -16.54 10.73 12.35
N THR A 34 -15.57 10.80 13.27
CA THR A 34 -14.48 9.82 13.36
C THR A 34 -15.11 8.44 13.39
N ALA A 35 -14.87 7.63 12.35
CA ALA A 35 -15.38 6.26 12.30
C ALA A 35 -14.87 5.53 13.55
N SER A 36 -15.77 4.87 14.30
CA SER A 36 -15.37 4.04 15.43
C SER A 36 -14.38 2.98 14.95
N ALA A 37 -13.29 2.72 15.68
CA ALA A 37 -12.33 1.65 15.39
C ALA A 37 -13.03 0.33 15.00
N ARG A 38 -12.66 -0.25 13.85
CA ARG A 38 -13.20 -1.52 13.32
C ARG A 38 -12.11 -2.51 13.00
N ARG A 39 -12.41 -3.80 13.12
CA ARG A 39 -11.55 -4.91 12.71
C ARG A 39 -12.11 -5.54 11.44
N VAL A 40 -11.38 -5.43 10.34
CA VAL A 40 -11.78 -5.96 9.03
C VAL A 40 -10.80 -7.03 8.59
N ALA A 41 -11.31 -8.21 8.22
CA ALA A 41 -10.52 -9.26 7.58
C ALA A 41 -10.70 -9.20 6.07
N ILE A 42 -9.62 -9.21 5.29
CA ILE A 42 -9.63 -9.28 3.83
C ILE A 42 -8.95 -10.59 3.42
N ILE A 43 -9.71 -11.54 2.87
CA ILE A 43 -9.24 -12.88 2.52
C ILE A 43 -9.14 -13.01 1.00
N GLN A 44 -7.98 -13.46 0.51
CA GLN A 44 -7.77 -13.86 -0.89
C GLN A 44 -7.09 -15.23 -0.98
N ALA A 45 -7.32 -15.94 -2.08
CA ALA A 45 -6.80 -17.29 -2.28
C ALA A 45 -5.33 -17.32 -2.74
N SER A 46 -4.88 -16.28 -3.45
CA SER A 46 -3.55 -16.23 -4.05
C SER A 46 -3.13 -14.79 -4.34
N SER A 47 -1.87 -14.61 -4.76
CA SER A 47 -1.33 -13.33 -5.25
C SER A 47 -1.37 -13.30 -6.78
N ILE A 48 -2.42 -12.69 -7.34
CA ILE A 48 -2.54 -12.40 -8.78
C ILE A 48 -2.97 -10.94 -8.97
N PRO A 49 -2.66 -10.31 -10.13
CA PRO A 49 -2.99 -8.90 -10.36
C PRO A 49 -4.45 -8.55 -10.07
N ALA A 50 -5.38 -9.42 -10.47
CA ALA A 50 -6.81 -9.24 -10.20
C ALA A 50 -7.14 -9.09 -8.72
N PHE A 51 -6.52 -9.88 -7.85
CA PHE A 51 -6.79 -9.88 -6.41
C PHE A 51 -6.02 -8.76 -5.71
N ASP A 52 -4.75 -8.57 -6.04
CA ASP A 52 -3.90 -7.60 -5.36
C ASP A 52 -4.29 -6.15 -5.69
N LEU A 53 -4.57 -5.83 -6.95
CA LEU A 53 -5.04 -4.49 -7.34
C LEU A 53 -6.42 -4.18 -6.74
N THR A 54 -7.30 -5.19 -6.68
CA THR A 54 -8.60 -5.07 -6.00
C THR A 54 -8.39 -4.81 -4.50
N ALA A 55 -7.56 -5.60 -3.83
CA ALA A 55 -7.30 -5.47 -2.40
C ALA A 55 -6.67 -4.10 -2.04
N GLN A 56 -5.72 -3.64 -2.84
CA GLN A 56 -5.08 -2.33 -2.68
C GLN A 56 -6.10 -1.20 -2.78
N SER A 57 -6.91 -1.18 -3.85
CA SER A 57 -7.92 -0.14 -4.03
C SER A 57 -9.06 -0.21 -3.01
N LEU A 58 -9.43 -1.42 -2.58
CA LEU A 58 -10.37 -1.66 -1.48
C LEU A 58 -9.86 -1.02 -0.18
N ILE A 59 -8.62 -1.27 0.20
CA ILE A 59 -8.01 -0.73 1.41
C ILE A 59 -7.97 0.80 1.33
N ALA A 60 -7.50 1.35 0.20
CA ALA A 60 -7.47 2.80 -0.01
C ALA A 60 -8.87 3.44 0.13
N THR A 61 -9.92 2.74 -0.32
CA THR A 61 -11.31 3.23 -0.20
C THR A 61 -11.82 3.17 1.24
N LEU A 62 -11.45 2.13 2.00
CA LEU A 62 -11.78 2.05 3.42
C LEU A 62 -11.03 3.11 4.24
N ASP A 63 -9.76 3.35 3.91
CA ASP A 63 -8.95 4.41 4.51
C ASP A 63 -9.59 5.79 4.24
N ALA A 64 -9.97 6.07 3.00
CA ALA A 64 -10.66 7.31 2.61
C ALA A 64 -12.03 7.46 3.31
N ALA A 65 -12.68 6.34 3.66
CA ALA A 65 -13.91 6.32 4.44
C ALA A 65 -13.68 6.47 5.96
N GLY A 66 -12.43 6.66 6.41
CA GLY A 66 -12.04 6.89 7.80
C GLY A 66 -11.69 5.63 8.59
N TYR A 67 -11.62 4.46 7.96
CA TYR A 67 -11.24 3.19 8.62
C TYR A 67 -9.73 2.96 8.59
N THR A 68 -8.97 3.93 9.10
CA THR A 68 -7.50 3.89 9.12
C THR A 68 -6.94 3.37 10.44
N SER A 69 -5.68 2.94 10.45
CA SER A 69 -4.96 2.60 11.68
C SER A 69 -4.82 3.79 12.64
N ALA A 70 -4.65 5.01 12.11
CA ALA A 70 -4.67 6.23 12.91
C ALA A 70 -6.02 6.47 13.61
N GLY A 71 -7.12 6.05 12.97
CA GLY A 71 -8.47 6.01 13.57
C GLY A 71 -8.73 4.80 14.47
N GLY A 72 -7.71 3.97 14.74
CA GLY A 72 -7.80 2.78 15.58
C GLY A 72 -8.38 1.55 14.88
N SER A 73 -8.64 1.59 13.57
CA SER A 73 -9.13 0.43 12.81
C SER A 73 -7.99 -0.52 12.42
N GLU A 74 -8.28 -1.82 12.43
CA GLU A 74 -7.37 -2.90 12.02
C GLU A 74 -7.87 -3.48 10.70
N LEU A 75 -7.13 -3.30 9.61
CA LEU A 75 -7.38 -3.93 8.32
C LEU A 75 -6.37 -5.07 8.13
N LYS A 76 -6.79 -6.32 8.34
CA LYS A 76 -5.91 -7.49 8.29
C LYS A 76 -6.11 -8.25 6.98
N ARG A 77 -5.05 -8.38 6.17
CA ARG A 77 -5.04 -9.21 4.96
C ARG A 77 -4.64 -10.64 5.29
N PHE A 78 -5.28 -11.58 4.60
CA PHE A 78 -5.01 -13.00 4.65
C PHE A 78 -4.87 -13.51 3.23
N ASN A 79 -3.78 -14.21 2.95
CA ASN A 79 -3.51 -14.84 1.67
C ASN A 79 -3.21 -16.33 1.89
N ALA A 80 -3.83 -17.19 1.08
CA ALA A 80 -3.62 -18.62 1.15
C ALA A 80 -2.50 -19.12 0.21
N GLU A 81 -1.85 -18.24 -0.55
CA GLU A 81 -0.73 -18.54 -1.44
C GLU A 81 -1.04 -19.71 -2.41
N ALA A 82 -2.24 -19.67 -2.99
CA ALA A 82 -2.80 -20.69 -3.88
C ALA A 82 -2.99 -22.09 -3.27
N ASP A 83 -2.91 -22.23 -1.95
CA ASP A 83 -3.17 -23.49 -1.25
C ASP A 83 -4.58 -23.53 -0.64
N LEU A 84 -5.40 -24.50 -1.10
CA LEU A 84 -6.78 -24.66 -0.63
C LEU A 84 -6.86 -25.12 0.84
N GLY A 85 -5.88 -25.90 1.32
CA GLY A 85 -5.82 -26.32 2.72
C GLY A 85 -5.67 -25.10 3.65
N THR A 86 -4.70 -24.26 3.34
CA THR A 86 -4.40 -22.99 3.99
C THR A 86 -5.59 -22.06 3.93
N LEU A 87 -6.25 -21.93 2.76
CA LEU A 87 -7.44 -21.09 2.62
C LEU A 87 -8.56 -21.53 3.59
N ASN A 88 -8.84 -22.82 3.67
CA ASN A 88 -9.86 -23.36 4.58
C ASN A 88 -9.49 -23.14 6.06
N GLN A 89 -8.22 -23.27 6.41
CA GLN A 89 -7.73 -22.98 7.76
C GLN A 89 -7.89 -21.49 8.11
N LEU A 90 -7.46 -20.59 7.22
CA LEU A 90 -7.60 -19.14 7.38
C LEU A 90 -9.06 -18.72 7.51
N CYS A 91 -9.95 -19.23 6.65
CA CYS A 91 -11.38 -18.96 6.75
C CYS A 91 -11.97 -19.44 8.09
N SER A 92 -11.51 -20.58 8.60
CA SER A 92 -11.95 -21.11 9.90
C SER A 92 -11.44 -20.26 11.07
N GLU A 93 -10.19 -19.80 11.03
CA GLU A 93 -9.62 -18.89 12.02
C GLU A 93 -10.36 -17.55 12.03
N VAL A 94 -10.55 -16.94 10.86
CA VAL A 94 -11.26 -15.66 10.71
C VAL A 94 -12.71 -15.78 11.19
N ALA A 95 -13.41 -16.86 10.86
CA ALA A 95 -14.79 -17.08 11.29
C ALA A 95 -14.94 -17.21 12.81
N ASN A 96 -13.87 -17.58 13.52
CA ASN A 96 -13.85 -17.72 14.98
C ASN A 96 -13.25 -16.51 15.71
N THR A 97 -12.65 -15.57 14.98
CA THR A 97 -12.06 -14.33 15.50
C THR A 97 -13.09 -13.19 15.44
N PRO A 98 -13.14 -12.27 16.44
CA PRO A 98 -14.15 -11.22 16.45
C PRO A 98 -13.79 -10.06 15.50
N PHE A 99 -13.98 -10.27 14.20
CA PHE A 99 -13.96 -9.22 13.17
C PHE A 99 -15.35 -8.58 13.03
N ASP A 100 -15.39 -7.27 12.77
CA ASP A 100 -16.63 -6.52 12.49
C ASP A 100 -17.14 -6.77 11.07
N LEU A 101 -16.22 -7.05 10.13
CA LEU A 101 -16.53 -7.33 8.73
C LEU A 101 -15.49 -8.28 8.15
N VAL A 102 -15.94 -9.21 7.31
CA VAL A 102 -15.08 -10.04 6.47
C VAL A 102 -15.32 -9.72 5.00
N ILE A 103 -14.23 -9.51 4.28
CA ILE A 103 -14.23 -9.24 2.85
C ILE A 103 -13.51 -10.39 2.16
N THR A 104 -14.13 -11.02 1.17
CA THR A 104 -13.48 -12.08 0.37
C THR A 104 -13.29 -11.62 -1.05
N ILE A 105 -12.08 -11.81 -1.58
CA ILE A 105 -11.71 -11.50 -2.96
C ILE A 105 -11.54 -12.82 -3.71
N GLY A 106 -12.39 -13.05 -4.71
CA GLY A 106 -12.40 -14.26 -5.52
C GLY A 106 -13.48 -15.27 -5.12
N THR A 107 -13.97 -16.04 -6.11
CA THR A 107 -15.00 -17.06 -5.93
C THR A 107 -14.61 -18.10 -4.88
N THR A 108 -13.38 -18.63 -4.93
CA THR A 108 -12.89 -19.67 -4.03
C THR A 108 -12.86 -19.18 -2.57
N SER A 109 -12.35 -17.97 -2.33
CA SER A 109 -12.35 -17.35 -0.99
C SER A 109 -13.77 -17.10 -0.49
N GLY A 110 -14.67 -16.64 -1.36
CA GLY A 110 -16.09 -16.49 -1.03
C GLY A 110 -16.76 -17.79 -0.60
N GLN A 111 -16.54 -18.88 -1.35
CA GLN A 111 -17.09 -20.21 -1.01
C GLN A 111 -16.51 -20.77 0.30
N ALA A 112 -15.19 -20.69 0.48
CA ALA A 112 -14.52 -21.19 1.66
C ALA A 112 -15.00 -20.46 2.92
N PHE A 113 -15.05 -19.13 2.89
CA PHE A 113 -15.51 -18.35 4.04
C PHE A 113 -17.00 -18.54 4.30
N MET A 114 -17.85 -18.60 3.27
CA MET A 114 -19.28 -18.87 3.44
C MET A 114 -19.54 -20.21 4.14
N ARG A 115 -18.75 -21.25 3.84
CA ARG A 115 -18.84 -22.54 4.53
C ARG A 115 -18.42 -22.43 6.00
N ALA A 116 -17.37 -21.66 6.30
CA ALA A 116 -16.83 -21.47 7.65
C ALA A 116 -17.66 -20.52 8.53
N ASN A 117 -18.39 -19.56 7.95
CA ASN A 117 -19.07 -18.47 8.64
C ASN A 117 -20.37 -18.91 9.35
N LYS A 118 -20.25 -19.78 10.37
CA LYS A 118 -21.39 -20.27 11.18
C LYS A 118 -21.90 -19.25 12.19
N ARG A 119 -21.12 -18.21 12.47
CA ARG A 119 -21.45 -17.12 13.41
C ARG A 119 -22.14 -15.93 12.74
N SER A 120 -22.40 -16.02 11.43
CA SER A 120 -23.09 -14.98 10.66
C SER A 120 -22.39 -13.61 10.71
N LEU A 121 -21.06 -13.60 10.69
CA LEU A 121 -20.28 -12.36 10.57
C LEU A 121 -20.67 -11.63 9.28
N PRO A 122 -20.77 -10.28 9.26
CA PRO A 122 -20.99 -9.53 8.03
C PRO A 122 -19.95 -9.91 6.98
N HIS A 123 -20.41 -10.21 5.76
CA HIS A 123 -19.60 -10.72 4.66
C HIS A 123 -19.87 -9.91 3.40
N VAL A 124 -18.84 -9.23 2.91
CA VAL A 124 -18.82 -8.57 1.59
C VAL A 124 -17.92 -9.38 0.65
N PHE A 125 -18.42 -9.79 -0.51
CA PHE A 125 -17.59 -10.44 -1.52
C PHE A 125 -17.31 -9.51 -2.71
N GLY A 126 -16.17 -9.72 -3.35
CA GLY A 126 -15.80 -9.09 -4.62
C GLY A 126 -15.01 -10.06 -5.50
N VAL A 127 -14.89 -9.72 -6.78
CA VAL A 127 -14.18 -10.57 -7.77
C VAL A 127 -14.79 -11.99 -7.87
N VAL A 128 -16.11 -12.08 -7.70
CA VAL A 128 -16.83 -13.36 -7.82
C VAL A 128 -17.34 -13.48 -9.24
N ALA A 129 -16.81 -14.43 -10.01
CA ALA A 129 -17.11 -14.62 -11.43
C ALA A 129 -18.61 -14.65 -11.74
N ASN A 130 -19.39 -15.26 -10.84
CA ASN A 130 -20.84 -15.23 -10.86
C ASN A 130 -21.36 -15.46 -9.43
N PRO A 131 -22.09 -14.51 -8.82
CA PRO A 131 -22.65 -14.68 -7.48
C PRO A 131 -23.51 -15.96 -7.31
N ALA A 132 -24.15 -16.46 -8.37
CA ALA A 132 -24.92 -17.71 -8.31
C ALA A 132 -24.05 -18.92 -7.97
N SER A 133 -22.74 -18.90 -8.26
CA SER A 133 -21.79 -19.95 -7.85
C SER A 133 -21.56 -20.01 -6.33
N LEU A 134 -21.97 -18.97 -5.60
CA LEU A 134 -22.04 -18.92 -4.14
C LEU A 134 -23.45 -19.25 -3.63
N GLY A 135 -24.39 -19.59 -4.51
CA GLY A 135 -25.82 -19.67 -4.15
C GLY A 135 -26.43 -18.30 -3.84
N VAL A 136 -25.87 -17.23 -4.41
CA VAL A 136 -26.30 -15.84 -4.17
C VAL A 136 -26.98 -15.27 -5.41
N ALA A 137 -28.24 -14.87 -5.28
CA ALA A 137 -28.97 -14.18 -6.35
C ALA A 137 -28.61 -12.69 -6.42
N LEU A 138 -28.65 -12.14 -7.65
CA LEU A 138 -28.48 -10.71 -7.92
C LEU A 138 -29.69 -9.88 -7.43
N GLY A 139 -29.43 -8.61 -7.15
CA GLY A 139 -30.42 -7.61 -6.80
C GLY A 139 -30.74 -7.53 -5.31
N GLU A 140 -31.90 -6.97 -5.00
CA GLU A 140 -32.41 -6.80 -3.64
C GLU A 140 -32.53 -8.13 -2.90
N TRP A 141 -32.33 -8.08 -1.58
CA TRP A 141 -32.47 -9.28 -0.77
C TRP A 141 -33.92 -9.78 -0.76
N ARG A 142 -34.08 -11.10 -0.89
CA ARG A 142 -35.34 -11.82 -0.69
C ARG A 142 -35.05 -13.08 0.10
N GLU A 143 -36.08 -13.61 0.76
CA GLU A 143 -35.95 -14.88 1.47
C GLU A 143 -35.51 -16.00 0.51
N GLY A 144 -34.52 -16.79 0.93
CA GLY A 144 -33.91 -17.85 0.10
C GLY A 144 -32.92 -17.37 -0.98
N ALA A 145 -32.79 -16.07 -1.25
CA ALA A 145 -31.89 -15.56 -2.30
C ALA A 145 -30.41 -15.54 -1.87
N ARG A 146 -30.12 -15.32 -0.58
CA ARG A 146 -28.77 -15.36 0.03
C ARG A 146 -28.83 -15.25 1.57
N PRO A 147 -27.77 -15.62 2.31
CA PRO A 147 -27.65 -15.33 3.74
C PRO A 147 -27.83 -13.83 4.04
N ARG A 148 -28.51 -13.48 5.14
CA ARG A 148 -28.81 -12.08 5.52
C ARG A 148 -27.57 -11.24 5.82
N ASN A 149 -26.49 -11.88 6.25
CA ASN A 149 -25.21 -11.26 6.56
C ASN A 149 -24.31 -11.11 5.33
N MET A 150 -24.81 -11.34 4.12
CA MET A 150 -23.99 -11.40 2.90
C MET A 150 -24.47 -10.42 1.82
N THR A 151 -23.52 -9.70 1.23
CA THR A 151 -23.70 -8.85 0.03
C THR A 151 -22.39 -8.77 -0.75
N GLY A 152 -22.36 -8.10 -1.89
CA GLY A 152 -21.13 -7.96 -2.66
C GLY A 152 -21.34 -7.69 -4.14
N LEU A 153 -20.25 -7.86 -4.88
CA LEU A 153 -20.15 -7.55 -6.30
C LEU A 153 -19.77 -8.78 -7.11
N GLY A 154 -20.53 -9.02 -8.16
CA GLY A 154 -20.16 -9.93 -9.24
C GLY A 154 -19.10 -9.31 -10.14
N ALA A 155 -18.35 -10.18 -10.80
CA ALA A 155 -17.24 -9.86 -11.69
C ALA A 155 -17.39 -10.64 -13.01
N GLN A 156 -18.60 -10.64 -13.56
CA GLN A 156 -18.87 -11.37 -14.79
C GLN A 156 -18.25 -10.66 -16.01
N ILE A 157 -17.49 -11.41 -16.81
CA ILE A 157 -16.87 -10.96 -18.05
C ILE A 157 -17.76 -11.37 -19.24
N GLU A 158 -17.92 -10.47 -20.19
CA GLU A 158 -18.72 -10.68 -21.40
C GLU A 158 -17.98 -11.52 -22.45
N LEU A 159 -17.91 -12.84 -22.26
CA LEU A 159 -17.19 -13.74 -23.16
C LEU A 159 -17.71 -13.70 -24.61
N ALA A 160 -19.02 -13.51 -24.80
CA ALA A 160 -19.63 -13.29 -26.11
C ALA A 160 -18.99 -12.11 -26.86
N ARG A 161 -18.78 -10.99 -26.16
CA ARG A 161 -18.17 -9.78 -26.72
C ARG A 161 -16.69 -9.99 -27.06
N LEU A 162 -15.96 -10.78 -26.26
CA LEU A 162 -14.60 -11.19 -26.58
C LEU A 162 -14.56 -12.03 -27.87
N LEU A 163 -15.48 -12.97 -28.04
CA LEU A 163 -15.54 -13.84 -29.22
C LEU A 163 -16.00 -13.09 -30.48
N ASP A 164 -16.91 -12.13 -30.36
CA ASP A 164 -17.28 -11.24 -31.47
C ASP A 164 -16.06 -10.43 -31.95
N ALA A 165 -15.29 -9.89 -31.01
CA ALA A 165 -14.07 -9.16 -31.30
C ALA A 165 -12.98 -10.06 -31.91
N LEU A 166 -12.84 -11.30 -31.42
CA LEU A 166 -11.94 -12.30 -31.99
C LEU A 166 -12.30 -12.58 -33.46
N GLN A 167 -13.57 -12.88 -33.76
CA GLN A 167 -14.00 -13.18 -35.13
C GLN A 167 -13.93 -11.96 -36.05
N ALA A 168 -14.19 -10.76 -35.54
CA ALA A 168 -14.01 -9.53 -36.30
C ALA A 168 -12.52 -9.25 -36.60
N SER A 169 -11.63 -9.59 -35.65
CA SER A 169 -10.19 -9.37 -35.79
C SER A 169 -9.51 -10.41 -36.68
N ALA A 170 -10.01 -11.65 -36.65
CA ALA A 170 -9.48 -12.79 -37.37
C ALA A 170 -10.62 -13.71 -37.86
N PRO A 171 -11.29 -13.36 -38.97
CA PRO A 171 -12.42 -14.13 -39.49
C PRO A 171 -12.09 -15.58 -39.89
N SER A 172 -10.79 -15.88 -40.06
CA SER A 172 -10.27 -17.21 -40.38
C SER A 172 -10.23 -18.16 -39.18
N VAL A 173 -10.35 -17.67 -37.95
CA VAL A 173 -10.35 -18.51 -36.74
C VAL A 173 -11.57 -19.43 -36.77
N ARG A 174 -11.32 -20.74 -36.62
CA ARG A 174 -12.32 -21.81 -36.58
C ARG A 174 -12.14 -22.72 -35.37
N THR A 175 -10.94 -22.83 -34.83
CA THR A 175 -10.61 -23.70 -33.70
C THR A 175 -9.92 -22.93 -32.58
N ILE A 176 -10.54 -22.90 -31.40
CA ILE A 176 -10.01 -22.26 -30.19
C ILE A 176 -9.42 -23.34 -29.28
N GLY A 177 -8.17 -23.17 -28.89
CA GLY A 177 -7.55 -23.89 -27.78
C GLY A 177 -7.88 -23.22 -26.44
N THR A 178 -8.18 -23.98 -25.40
CA THR A 178 -8.32 -23.44 -24.04
C THR A 178 -7.84 -24.43 -23.00
N ILE A 179 -7.43 -23.93 -21.84
CA ILE A 179 -7.15 -24.74 -20.66
C ILE A 179 -7.80 -24.13 -19.43
N TRP A 180 -8.18 -24.97 -18.46
CA TRP A 180 -8.76 -24.50 -17.21
C TRP A 180 -8.69 -25.55 -16.10
N ASN A 181 -8.87 -25.09 -14.87
CA ASN A 181 -9.00 -25.88 -13.68
C ASN A 181 -10.47 -26.19 -13.39
N PRO A 182 -10.94 -27.43 -13.58
CA PRO A 182 -12.34 -27.77 -13.34
C PRO A 182 -12.72 -27.75 -11.85
N SER A 183 -11.73 -27.72 -10.95
CA SER A 183 -11.95 -27.57 -9.51
C SER A 183 -12.26 -26.13 -9.09
N GLU A 184 -11.99 -25.13 -9.97
CA GLU A 184 -12.38 -23.74 -9.76
C GLU A 184 -13.76 -23.48 -10.39
N ALA A 185 -14.75 -23.17 -9.54
CA ALA A 185 -16.12 -22.93 -10.00
C ALA A 185 -16.24 -21.77 -11.00
N ASN A 186 -15.37 -20.75 -10.88
CA ASN A 186 -15.24 -19.67 -11.87
C ASN A 186 -14.78 -20.20 -13.23
N ALA A 187 -13.71 -20.98 -13.25
CA ALA A 187 -13.11 -21.47 -14.48
C ALA A 187 -14.03 -22.45 -15.22
N ASP A 188 -14.66 -23.37 -14.49
CA ASP A 188 -15.65 -24.32 -15.04
C ASP A 188 -16.88 -23.59 -15.64
N LEU A 189 -17.35 -22.53 -14.99
CA LEU A 189 -18.43 -21.69 -15.53
C LEU A 189 -18.05 -21.08 -16.88
N TYR A 190 -16.87 -20.45 -16.96
CA TYR A 190 -16.44 -19.81 -18.19
C TYR A 190 -16.09 -20.80 -19.30
N ALA A 191 -15.59 -21.99 -18.96
CA ALA A 191 -15.39 -23.07 -19.93
C ALA A 191 -16.72 -23.50 -20.57
N LYS A 192 -17.78 -23.68 -19.76
CA LYS A 192 -19.13 -23.98 -20.25
C LYS A 192 -19.70 -22.86 -21.11
N GLN A 193 -19.50 -21.60 -20.71
CA GLN A 193 -19.91 -20.45 -21.51
C GLN A 193 -19.15 -20.38 -22.84
N LEU A 194 -17.85 -20.65 -22.84
CA LEU A 194 -17.03 -20.71 -24.05
C LEU A 194 -17.57 -21.76 -25.02
N MET A 195 -17.82 -22.98 -24.54
CA MET A 195 -18.37 -24.07 -25.36
C MET A 195 -19.71 -23.65 -25.99
N ALA A 196 -20.64 -23.12 -25.19
CA ALA A 196 -21.95 -22.70 -25.69
C ALA A 196 -21.88 -21.52 -26.68
N GLU A 197 -20.94 -20.59 -26.50
CA GLU A 197 -20.75 -19.44 -27.38
C GLU A 197 -20.04 -19.82 -28.69
N ALA A 198 -19.09 -20.77 -28.60
CA ALA A 198 -18.38 -21.36 -29.71
C ALA A 198 -19.33 -22.17 -30.61
N ASP A 199 -20.19 -23.02 -30.02
CA ASP A 199 -21.21 -23.78 -30.74
C ASP A 199 -22.14 -22.87 -31.54
N ARG A 200 -22.61 -21.77 -30.92
CA ARG A 200 -23.43 -20.75 -31.59
C ARG A 200 -22.74 -20.05 -32.76
N ARG A 201 -21.40 -20.03 -32.77
CA ARG A 201 -20.56 -19.42 -33.82
C ARG A 201 -20.00 -20.44 -34.81
N GLY A 202 -20.28 -21.74 -34.64
CA GLY A 202 -19.67 -22.80 -35.42
C GLY A 202 -18.15 -22.90 -35.22
N LEU A 203 -17.65 -22.49 -34.06
CA LEU A 203 -16.24 -22.61 -33.66
C LEU A 203 -16.04 -23.95 -32.95
N LYS A 204 -14.94 -24.63 -33.26
CA LYS A 204 -14.50 -25.81 -32.53
C LYS A 204 -13.70 -25.39 -31.31
N VAL A 205 -13.93 -26.03 -30.17
CA VAL A 205 -13.08 -25.86 -28.97
C VAL A 205 -12.26 -27.12 -28.74
N ILE A 206 -10.94 -26.97 -28.66
CA ILE A 206 -10.02 -28.01 -28.20
C ILE A 206 -9.55 -27.60 -26.81
N SER A 207 -9.70 -28.50 -25.85
CA SER A 207 -9.53 -28.11 -24.47
C SER A 207 -8.88 -29.18 -23.61
N ALA A 208 -8.14 -28.78 -22.59
CA ALA A 208 -7.61 -29.67 -21.57
C ALA A 208 -7.85 -29.11 -20.18
N THR A 209 -7.98 -30.00 -19.20
CA THR A 209 -8.17 -29.66 -17.79
C THR A 209 -6.92 -29.99 -16.98
N ALA A 210 -6.65 -29.19 -15.95
CA ALA A 210 -5.54 -29.41 -15.03
C ALA A 210 -5.86 -28.81 -13.65
N SER A 211 -5.43 -29.45 -12.57
CA SER A 211 -5.85 -29.07 -11.21
C SER A 211 -4.74 -28.45 -10.35
N ASP A 212 -3.52 -28.33 -10.90
CA ASP A 212 -2.36 -27.72 -10.24
C ASP A 212 -1.46 -26.97 -11.25
N ALA A 213 -0.56 -26.14 -10.75
CA ALA A 213 0.27 -25.26 -11.60
C ALA A 213 1.19 -26.01 -12.57
N ALA A 214 1.72 -27.18 -12.19
CA ALA A 214 2.62 -27.95 -13.05
C ALA A 214 1.84 -28.64 -14.18
N SER A 215 0.69 -29.23 -13.85
CA SER A 215 -0.20 -29.88 -14.84
C SER A 215 -0.85 -28.87 -15.79
N ILE A 216 -1.06 -27.61 -15.37
CA ILE A 216 -1.59 -26.53 -16.22
C ILE A 216 -0.67 -26.25 -17.43
N LEU A 217 0.64 -26.17 -17.22
CA LEU A 217 1.59 -25.93 -18.31
C LEU A 217 1.65 -27.13 -19.27
N GLU A 218 1.62 -28.35 -18.73
CA GLU A 218 1.58 -29.57 -19.54
C GLU A 218 0.30 -29.64 -20.38
N ALA A 219 -0.85 -29.36 -19.78
CA ALA A 219 -2.14 -29.28 -20.46
C ALA A 219 -2.11 -28.23 -21.58
N ALA A 220 -1.52 -27.06 -21.32
CA ALA A 220 -1.33 -26.03 -22.35
C ALA A 220 -0.47 -26.54 -23.50
N HIS A 221 0.63 -27.25 -23.22
CA HIS A 221 1.46 -27.86 -24.25
C HIS A 221 0.71 -28.91 -25.07
N GLY A 222 -0.15 -29.72 -24.44
CA GLY A 222 -0.99 -30.71 -25.12
C GLY A 222 -2.04 -30.07 -26.03
N VAL A 223 -2.71 -29.00 -25.59
CA VAL A 223 -3.68 -28.25 -26.41
C VAL A 223 -2.97 -27.57 -27.59
N MET A 224 -1.83 -26.92 -27.34
CA MET A 224 -1.03 -26.28 -28.40
C MET A 224 -0.32 -27.27 -29.35
N ALA A 225 -0.33 -28.57 -29.05
CA ALA A 225 0.16 -29.60 -29.98
C ALA A 225 -0.92 -30.02 -30.99
N GLN A 226 -2.18 -29.64 -30.76
CA GLN A 226 -3.30 -29.88 -31.65
C GLN A 226 -3.48 -28.70 -32.63
N PRO A 227 -4.19 -28.90 -33.76
CA PRO A 227 -4.45 -27.83 -34.72
C PRO A 227 -5.48 -26.84 -34.15
N ILE A 228 -4.98 -25.82 -33.45
CA ILE A 228 -5.76 -24.67 -32.97
C ILE A 228 -5.33 -23.42 -33.74
N ASP A 229 -6.28 -22.51 -33.97
CA ASP A 229 -5.99 -21.23 -34.63
C ASP A 229 -5.58 -20.15 -33.63
N CYS A 230 -6.04 -20.25 -32.39
CA CYS A 230 -5.61 -19.41 -31.28
C CYS A 230 -5.77 -20.11 -29.94
N LEU A 231 -5.03 -19.67 -28.93
CA LEU A 231 -5.26 -20.02 -27.54
C LEU A 231 -6.09 -18.91 -26.87
N LEU A 232 -7.12 -19.29 -26.12
CA LEU A 232 -7.94 -18.37 -25.33
C LEU A 232 -7.72 -18.63 -23.84
N PHE A 233 -7.32 -17.60 -23.11
CA PHE A 233 -7.29 -17.65 -21.64
C PHE A 233 -8.64 -17.28 -21.05
N LEU A 234 -9.15 -18.17 -20.20
CA LEU A 234 -10.39 -17.99 -19.44
C LEU A 234 -10.09 -17.47 -18.03
N PRO A 235 -11.08 -16.89 -17.31
CA PRO A 235 -10.93 -16.46 -15.92
C PRO A 235 -10.68 -17.61 -14.95
N ASP A 236 -9.40 -17.96 -14.82
CA ASP A 236 -8.87 -19.06 -14.02
C ASP A 236 -7.61 -18.61 -13.30
N THR A 237 -7.56 -18.87 -11.99
CA THR A 237 -6.48 -18.38 -11.12
C THR A 237 -5.15 -19.06 -11.46
N GLY A 238 -5.14 -20.38 -11.61
CA GLY A 238 -3.96 -21.16 -11.96
C GLY A 238 -3.41 -20.81 -13.34
N VAL A 239 -4.29 -20.62 -14.33
CA VAL A 239 -3.89 -20.20 -15.68
C VAL A 239 -3.34 -18.78 -15.66
N THR A 240 -3.91 -17.87 -14.86
CA THR A 240 -3.37 -16.52 -14.70
C THR A 240 -1.93 -16.55 -14.20
N ILE A 241 -1.65 -17.34 -13.15
CA ILE A 241 -0.31 -17.53 -12.58
C ILE A 241 0.66 -18.10 -13.63
N ALA A 242 0.23 -19.09 -14.40
CA ALA A 242 1.06 -19.74 -15.42
C ALA A 242 1.15 -18.95 -16.75
N SER A 243 0.35 -17.89 -16.92
CA SER A 243 0.15 -17.22 -18.20
C SER A 243 1.44 -16.71 -18.86
N PRO A 244 2.46 -16.16 -18.14
CA PRO A 244 3.69 -15.72 -18.79
C PRO A 244 4.45 -16.86 -19.48
N THR A 245 4.50 -18.03 -18.82
CA THR A 245 5.17 -19.22 -19.35
C THR A 245 4.40 -19.82 -20.53
N ILE A 246 3.06 -19.86 -20.44
CA ILE A 246 2.21 -20.35 -21.52
C ILE A 246 2.30 -19.43 -22.74
N LEU A 247 2.30 -18.11 -22.56
CA LEU A 247 2.48 -17.13 -23.63
C LEU A 247 3.80 -17.33 -24.36
N LEU A 248 4.90 -17.46 -23.61
CA LEU A 248 6.21 -17.71 -24.19
C LEU A 248 6.23 -19.00 -25.03
N ALA A 249 5.56 -20.06 -24.55
CA ALA A 249 5.43 -21.31 -25.29
C ALA A 249 4.55 -21.16 -26.55
N ALA A 250 3.43 -20.43 -26.46
CA ALA A 250 2.54 -20.15 -27.59
C ALA A 250 3.25 -19.34 -28.68
N HIS A 251 4.00 -18.31 -28.30
CA HIS A 251 4.82 -17.51 -29.22
C HIS A 251 5.87 -18.34 -29.95
N LYS A 252 6.59 -19.21 -29.23
CA LYS A 252 7.57 -20.13 -29.85
C LYS A 252 6.91 -21.05 -30.88
N ARG A 253 5.65 -21.41 -30.68
CA ARG A 253 4.85 -22.24 -31.58
C ARG A 253 4.07 -21.43 -32.63
N LYS A 254 4.20 -20.09 -32.64
CA LYS A 254 3.44 -19.17 -33.49
C LYS A 254 1.92 -19.37 -33.36
N ILE A 255 1.45 -19.50 -32.13
CA ILE A 255 0.02 -19.56 -31.80
C ILE A 255 -0.39 -18.21 -31.21
N PRO A 256 -1.34 -17.49 -31.81
CA PRO A 256 -1.85 -16.25 -31.26
C PRO A 256 -2.64 -16.52 -29.96
N VAL A 257 -2.52 -15.61 -28.99
CA VAL A 257 -3.20 -15.71 -27.70
C VAL A 257 -4.16 -14.54 -27.52
N VAL A 258 -5.37 -14.84 -27.08
CA VAL A 258 -6.40 -13.87 -26.66
C VAL A 258 -6.91 -14.24 -25.27
N GLY A 259 -7.63 -13.36 -24.59
CA GLY A 259 -8.20 -13.78 -23.31
C GLY A 259 -8.88 -12.70 -22.52
N THR A 260 -8.91 -12.94 -21.21
CA THR A 260 -9.60 -12.08 -20.24
C THR A 260 -8.64 -11.40 -19.26
N PHE A 261 -7.33 -11.48 -19.51
CA PHE A 261 -6.27 -10.96 -18.63
C PHE A 261 -5.63 -9.71 -19.24
N PRO A 262 -6.00 -8.50 -18.80
CA PRO A 262 -5.41 -7.26 -19.31
C PRO A 262 -3.87 -7.26 -19.30
N GLU A 263 -3.27 -7.82 -18.24
CA GLU A 263 -1.84 -7.92 -17.98
C GLU A 263 -1.08 -8.80 -18.98
N SER A 264 -1.78 -9.74 -19.65
CA SER A 264 -1.15 -10.66 -20.60
C SER A 264 -0.69 -9.97 -21.89
N VAL A 265 -1.15 -8.74 -22.14
CA VAL A 265 -0.82 -7.94 -23.33
C VAL A 265 0.68 -7.63 -23.42
N ASP A 266 1.33 -7.44 -22.26
CA ASP A 266 2.76 -7.18 -22.15
C ASP A 266 3.57 -8.45 -22.48
N GLY A 267 2.99 -9.62 -22.22
CA GLY A 267 3.51 -10.92 -22.65
C GLY A 267 3.12 -11.28 -24.10
N GLY A 268 2.48 -10.36 -24.84
CA GLY A 268 2.19 -10.45 -26.27
C GLY A 268 0.92 -11.21 -26.65
N SER A 269 -0.05 -11.32 -25.75
CA SER A 269 -1.44 -11.62 -26.17
C SER A 269 -1.98 -10.46 -27.03
N ILE A 270 -2.85 -10.79 -27.99
CA ILE A 270 -3.32 -9.85 -29.01
C ILE A 270 -4.48 -8.99 -28.50
N LEU A 271 -5.46 -9.63 -27.87
CA LEU A 271 -6.75 -9.02 -27.54
C LEU A 271 -7.22 -9.55 -26.20
N ASN A 272 -7.42 -8.66 -25.23
CA ASN A 272 -7.98 -9.01 -23.93
C ASN A 272 -9.16 -8.13 -23.55
N LEU A 273 -10.24 -8.76 -23.10
CA LEU A 273 -11.36 -8.09 -22.44
C LEU A 273 -11.35 -8.46 -20.96
N GLY A 274 -10.87 -7.56 -20.12
CA GLY A 274 -10.78 -7.79 -18.68
C GLY A 274 -11.40 -6.67 -17.86
N LEU A 275 -11.38 -6.83 -16.54
CA LEU A 275 -12.00 -5.90 -15.61
C LEU A 275 -11.01 -4.81 -15.15
N ASP A 276 -11.55 -3.65 -14.81
CA ASP A 276 -10.88 -2.59 -14.06
C ASP A 276 -10.75 -3.01 -12.59
N TRP A 277 -9.67 -3.73 -12.25
CA TRP A 277 -9.45 -4.28 -10.90
C TRP A 277 -9.40 -3.19 -9.81
N PRO A 278 -8.71 -2.04 -10.01
CA PRO A 278 -8.80 -0.93 -9.06
C PRO A 278 -10.25 -0.42 -8.92
N GLY A 279 -10.96 -0.21 -10.03
CA GLY A 279 -12.36 0.20 -10.00
C GLY A 279 -13.26 -0.79 -9.24
N MET A 280 -13.03 -2.09 -9.40
CA MET A 280 -13.71 -3.14 -8.63
C MET A 280 -13.40 -3.02 -7.14
N GLY A 281 -12.12 -2.87 -6.77
CA GLY A 281 -11.70 -2.69 -5.38
C GLY A 281 -12.37 -1.49 -4.71
N ALA A 282 -12.45 -0.36 -5.42
CA ALA A 282 -13.16 0.82 -4.94
C ALA A 282 -14.64 0.55 -4.66
N GLN A 283 -15.34 -0.10 -5.60
CA GLN A 283 -16.75 -0.45 -5.41
C GLN A 283 -16.97 -1.43 -4.24
N VAL A 284 -16.09 -2.43 -4.08
CA VAL A 284 -16.14 -3.35 -2.93
C VAL A 284 -15.93 -2.56 -1.63
N GLY A 285 -14.99 -1.61 -1.62
CA GLY A 285 -14.70 -0.75 -0.48
C GLY A 285 -15.86 0.16 -0.09
N GLU A 286 -16.58 0.72 -1.06
CA GLU A 286 -17.79 1.50 -0.81
C GLU A 286 -18.89 0.66 -0.16
N VAL A 287 -19.10 -0.55 -0.65
CA VAL A 287 -20.05 -1.52 -0.06
C VAL A 287 -19.64 -1.90 1.36
N ALA A 288 -18.36 -2.21 1.57
CA ALA A 288 -17.80 -2.52 2.88
C ALA A 288 -17.96 -1.35 3.87
N ALA A 289 -17.65 -0.13 3.44
CA ALA A 289 -17.81 1.07 4.25
C ALA A 289 -19.28 1.31 4.64
N ARG A 290 -20.25 1.01 3.77
CA ARG A 290 -21.69 1.06 4.13
C ARG A 290 -22.03 0.07 5.23
N VAL A 291 -21.52 -1.16 5.15
CA VAL A 291 -21.72 -2.19 6.18
C VAL A 291 -21.10 -1.76 7.51
N LEU A 292 -19.88 -1.23 7.49
CA LEU A 292 -19.18 -0.75 8.69
C LEU A 292 -19.84 0.48 9.34
N ARG A 293 -20.60 1.27 8.56
CA ARG A 293 -21.46 2.35 9.07
C ARG A 293 -22.80 1.86 9.65
N GLY A 294 -23.05 0.55 9.61
CA GLY A 294 -24.21 -0.08 10.23
C GLY A 294 -25.34 -0.44 9.27
N THR A 295 -25.19 -0.23 7.95
CA THR A 295 -26.18 -0.74 6.98
C THR A 295 -26.10 -2.28 6.97
N PRO A 296 -27.20 -3.00 7.25
CA PRO A 296 -27.20 -4.45 7.17
C PRO A 296 -26.85 -4.94 5.76
N PRO A 297 -26.03 -6.00 5.59
CA PRO A 297 -25.71 -6.54 4.26
C PRO A 297 -26.95 -6.89 3.41
N ALA A 298 -28.04 -7.37 4.04
CA ALA A 298 -29.31 -7.65 3.36
C ALA A 298 -29.95 -6.41 2.69
N GLU A 299 -29.68 -5.19 3.17
CA GLU A 299 -30.20 -3.96 2.57
C GLU A 299 -29.32 -3.42 1.43
N ILE A 300 -28.19 -4.09 1.15
CA ILE A 300 -27.32 -3.73 0.05
C ILE A 300 -27.54 -4.74 -1.08
N PRO A 301 -27.99 -4.30 -2.27
CA PRO A 301 -28.22 -5.20 -3.39
C PRO A 301 -26.90 -5.77 -3.89
N VAL A 302 -26.94 -7.05 -4.28
CA VAL A 302 -25.83 -7.67 -5.01
C VAL A 302 -25.90 -7.20 -6.46
N VAL A 303 -24.83 -6.62 -6.97
CA VAL A 303 -24.77 -6.14 -8.36
C VAL A 303 -23.65 -6.80 -9.13
N ASP A 304 -23.86 -6.99 -10.43
CA ASP A 304 -22.87 -7.54 -11.36
C ASP A 304 -22.80 -6.62 -12.57
N ARG A 305 -22.11 -5.50 -12.40
CA ARG A 305 -21.91 -4.46 -13.42
C ARG A 305 -20.45 -4.01 -13.44
N PRO A 306 -19.50 -4.94 -13.64
CA PRO A 306 -18.10 -4.58 -13.59
C PRO A 306 -17.74 -3.67 -14.77
N LYS A 307 -16.82 -2.74 -14.54
CA LYS A 307 -16.23 -1.95 -15.63
C LYS A 307 -15.22 -2.82 -16.36
N MET A 308 -15.42 -3.00 -17.65
CA MET A 308 -14.51 -3.73 -18.53
C MET A 308 -13.69 -2.77 -19.38
N ALA A 309 -12.47 -3.17 -19.72
CA ALA A 309 -11.60 -2.45 -20.63
C ALA A 309 -10.89 -3.43 -21.58
N TRP A 310 -10.60 -2.96 -22.79
CA TRP A 310 -9.77 -3.69 -23.73
C TRP A 310 -8.30 -3.40 -23.49
N THR A 311 -7.46 -4.43 -23.58
CA THR A 311 -6.04 -4.24 -23.87
C THR A 311 -5.71 -4.93 -25.17
N VAL A 312 -4.95 -4.24 -26.02
CA VAL A 312 -4.67 -4.69 -27.39
C VAL A 312 -3.20 -4.62 -27.70
N ASN A 313 -2.71 -5.59 -28.47
CA ASN A 313 -1.35 -5.62 -28.99
C ASN A 313 -1.36 -5.67 -30.51
N LEU A 314 -1.22 -4.50 -31.14
CA LEU A 314 -1.21 -4.32 -32.59
C LEU A 314 0.07 -4.87 -33.22
N ALA A 315 1.20 -4.89 -32.51
CA ALA A 315 2.42 -5.54 -32.99
C ALA A 315 2.21 -7.06 -33.10
N SER A 316 1.63 -7.68 -32.08
CA SER A 316 1.29 -9.11 -32.08
C SER A 316 0.21 -9.40 -33.13
N ALA A 317 -0.85 -8.59 -33.22
CA ALA A 317 -1.88 -8.71 -34.24
C ALA A 317 -1.29 -8.73 -35.66
N ALA A 318 -0.41 -7.76 -35.97
CA ALA A 318 0.23 -7.66 -37.27
C ALA A 318 1.12 -8.88 -37.58
N ALA A 319 1.85 -9.40 -36.57
CA ALA A 319 2.69 -10.60 -36.73
C ALA A 319 1.88 -11.86 -37.12
N PHE A 320 0.61 -11.92 -36.74
CA PHE A 320 -0.32 -13.00 -37.09
C PHE A 320 -1.28 -12.65 -38.23
N GLY A 321 -1.16 -11.47 -38.83
CA GLY A 321 -2.05 -11.00 -39.91
C GLY A 321 -3.47 -10.68 -39.45
N TRP A 322 -3.68 -10.43 -38.15
CA TRP A 322 -4.97 -10.07 -37.58
C TRP A 322 -5.20 -8.56 -37.70
N GLN A 323 -6.45 -8.16 -37.94
CA GLN A 323 -6.86 -6.76 -38.06
C GLN A 323 -7.85 -6.39 -36.95
N VAL A 324 -7.34 -5.87 -35.83
CA VAL A 324 -8.20 -5.47 -34.71
C VAL A 324 -9.09 -4.29 -35.13
N PRO A 325 -10.43 -4.37 -34.95
CA PRO A 325 -11.34 -3.30 -35.30
C PRO A 325 -10.98 -1.96 -34.65
N THR A 326 -11.03 -0.86 -35.40
CA THR A 326 -10.66 0.48 -34.92
C THR A 326 -11.41 0.89 -33.65
N ALA A 327 -12.71 0.60 -33.57
CA ALA A 327 -13.51 0.92 -32.38
C ALA A 327 -13.00 0.22 -31.10
N ILE A 328 -12.41 -0.96 -31.22
CA ILE A 328 -11.79 -1.67 -30.09
C ILE A 328 -10.47 -1.01 -29.72
N VAL A 329 -9.64 -0.66 -30.71
CA VAL A 329 -8.36 0.03 -30.50
C VAL A 329 -8.58 1.39 -29.83
N GLU A 330 -9.57 2.16 -30.28
CA GLU A 330 -9.91 3.47 -29.72
C GLU A 330 -10.50 3.39 -28.30
N SER A 331 -11.21 2.31 -27.98
CA SER A 331 -11.79 2.10 -26.64
C SER A 331 -10.88 1.33 -25.68
N ALA A 332 -9.70 0.89 -26.14
CA ALA A 332 -8.73 0.21 -25.30
C ALA A 332 -8.21 1.12 -24.19
N SER A 333 -7.87 0.54 -23.05
CA SER A 333 -7.13 1.23 -21.99
C SER A 333 -5.62 1.17 -22.26
N ILE A 334 -5.14 0.09 -22.87
CA ILE A 334 -3.74 -0.14 -23.22
C ILE A 334 -3.66 -0.61 -24.68
N VAL A 335 -2.79 0.03 -25.45
CA VAL A 335 -2.44 -0.34 -26.83
C VAL A 335 -0.93 -0.53 -26.91
N ILE A 336 -0.47 -1.74 -27.22
CA ILE A 336 0.89 -1.94 -27.75
C ILE A 336 0.82 -1.66 -29.25
N ALA A 337 1.38 -0.53 -29.69
CA ALA A 337 1.37 -0.13 -31.07
C ALA A 337 2.25 -1.06 -31.94
N ALA A 338 2.13 -0.95 -33.27
CA ALA A 338 2.86 -1.80 -34.20
C ALA A 338 4.39 -1.66 -34.12
N ASP A 339 4.88 -0.52 -33.62
CA ASP A 339 6.30 -0.25 -33.33
C ASP A 339 6.76 -0.83 -31.98
N GLY A 340 5.88 -1.52 -31.25
CA GLY A 340 6.13 -2.05 -29.91
C GLY A 340 5.98 -1.02 -28.79
N SER A 341 5.67 0.24 -29.08
CA SER A 341 5.45 1.26 -28.05
C SER A 341 4.15 1.00 -27.29
N ARG A 342 4.22 1.05 -25.95
CA ARG A 342 3.06 0.96 -25.08
C ARG A 342 2.41 2.33 -24.95
N ARG A 343 1.14 2.43 -25.30
CA ARG A 343 0.31 3.63 -25.18
C ARG A 343 -0.87 3.33 -24.27
N GLU A 344 -1.04 4.12 -23.23
CA GLU A 344 -2.24 4.10 -22.43
C GLU A 344 -3.22 5.11 -23.03
N THR A 345 -4.32 4.61 -23.60
CA THR A 345 -5.29 5.38 -24.40
C THR A 345 -6.44 5.92 -23.56
N ARG A 346 -6.62 5.36 -22.36
CA ARG A 346 -7.31 6.05 -21.26
C ARG A 346 -6.25 6.85 -20.52
N ALA A 347 -6.58 8.03 -19.98
CA ALA A 347 -5.72 8.69 -19.00
C ALA A 347 -5.52 7.72 -17.82
N SER A 348 -4.49 6.90 -17.91
CA SER A 348 -4.07 6.00 -16.86
C SER A 348 -3.53 6.87 -15.75
N LYS A 349 -3.87 6.47 -14.53
CA LYS A 349 -3.35 7.13 -13.36
C LYS A 349 -1.84 6.93 -13.38
N PRO A 350 -1.01 7.97 -13.15
CA PRO A 350 0.41 7.78 -13.08
C PRO A 350 0.74 6.74 -12.01
N ARG A 351 1.55 5.74 -12.37
CA ARG A 351 2.01 4.74 -11.42
C ARG A 351 3.13 5.31 -10.56
N VAL A 352 2.97 5.24 -9.26
CA VAL A 352 3.99 5.58 -8.26
C VAL A 352 4.36 4.29 -7.52
N HIS A 353 5.64 3.94 -7.48
CA HIS A 353 6.14 2.79 -6.72
C HIS A 353 6.94 3.26 -5.52
N VAL A 354 6.51 2.90 -4.32
CA VAL A 354 7.23 3.18 -3.07
C VAL A 354 8.04 1.96 -2.67
N ILE A 355 9.36 2.12 -2.52
CA ILE A 355 10.28 1.07 -2.08
C ILE A 355 10.82 1.43 -0.70
N ALA A 356 10.47 0.62 0.30
CA ALA A 356 10.95 0.75 1.67
C ALA A 356 11.97 -0.35 2.01
N TYR A 357 12.98 -0.02 2.82
CA TYR A 357 13.98 -1.00 3.24
C TYR A 357 13.44 -1.94 4.33
N SER A 358 12.81 -1.40 5.37
CA SER A 358 12.36 -2.16 6.53
C SER A 358 11.07 -1.59 7.14
N ASN A 359 10.44 -2.33 8.04
CA ASN A 359 9.32 -1.84 8.86
C ASN A 359 9.84 -1.03 10.06
N ALA A 360 10.77 -0.10 9.82
CA ALA A 360 11.26 0.81 10.84
C ALA A 360 10.12 1.66 11.38
N ALA A 361 10.34 2.19 12.59
CA ALA A 361 9.33 2.88 13.35
C ALA A 361 8.62 4.02 12.61
N PHE A 362 9.39 4.74 11.81
CA PHE A 362 8.94 5.88 11.02
C PHE A 362 8.34 5.48 9.67
N THR A 363 8.55 4.24 9.18
CA THR A 363 8.12 3.84 7.83
C THR A 363 6.61 4.00 7.70
N ASP A 364 5.85 3.60 8.72
CA ASP A 364 4.38 3.73 8.72
C ASP A 364 3.93 5.19 8.75
N GLU A 365 4.59 6.03 9.56
CA GLU A 365 4.31 7.48 9.63
C GLU A 365 4.58 8.17 8.29
N VAL A 366 5.72 7.87 7.65
CA VAL A 366 6.09 8.40 6.34
C VAL A 366 5.12 7.92 5.26
N LEU A 367 4.74 6.64 5.27
CA LEU A 367 3.77 6.10 4.31
C LEU A 367 2.38 6.73 4.48
N ALA A 368 1.94 6.97 5.71
CA ALA A 368 0.71 7.72 5.98
C ALA A 368 0.83 9.15 5.43
N GLY A 369 1.94 9.84 5.70
CA GLY A 369 2.22 11.16 5.17
C GLY A 369 2.26 11.23 3.64
N ILE A 370 2.85 10.24 2.98
CA ILE A 370 2.86 10.14 1.51
C ILE A 370 1.43 10.04 0.98
N ARG A 371 0.59 9.19 1.59
CA ARG A 371 -0.81 9.04 1.17
C ARG A 371 -1.58 10.35 1.36
N ASP A 372 -1.47 10.95 2.54
CA ASP A 372 -2.17 12.19 2.87
C ASP A 372 -1.71 13.35 1.98
N GLY A 373 -0.41 13.48 1.75
CA GLY A 373 0.14 14.48 0.85
C GLY A 373 -0.34 14.28 -0.59
N PHE A 374 -0.45 13.05 -1.09
CA PHE A 374 -1.04 12.82 -2.41
C PHE A 374 -2.53 13.21 -2.48
N VAL A 375 -3.30 12.95 -1.42
CA VAL A 375 -4.70 13.40 -1.31
C VAL A 375 -4.79 14.92 -1.34
N GLU A 376 -3.95 15.63 -0.57
CA GLU A 376 -3.89 17.09 -0.55
C GLU A 376 -3.52 17.67 -1.92
N GLN A 377 -2.66 16.97 -2.66
CA GLN A 377 -2.25 17.32 -4.02
C GLN A 377 -3.29 16.95 -5.09
N ARG A 378 -4.48 16.47 -4.71
CA ARG A 378 -5.56 16.00 -5.59
C ARG A 378 -5.13 14.84 -6.50
N LEU A 379 -4.19 14.03 -6.00
CA LEU A 379 -3.66 12.84 -6.63
C LEU A 379 -3.94 11.61 -5.75
N THR A 380 -5.18 11.49 -5.25
CA THR A 380 -5.60 10.42 -4.35
C THR A 380 -5.22 9.03 -4.89
N PRO A 381 -4.51 8.18 -4.12
CA PRO A 381 -4.23 6.80 -4.52
C PRO A 381 -5.50 6.03 -4.88
N GLY A 382 -5.51 5.35 -6.01
CA GLY A 382 -6.69 4.65 -6.52
C GLY A 382 -7.69 5.54 -7.27
N GLU A 383 -7.50 6.86 -7.34
CA GLU A 383 -8.31 7.79 -8.16
C GLU A 383 -7.45 8.65 -9.10
N GLY A 384 -6.42 9.31 -8.57
CA GLY A 384 -5.50 10.17 -9.30
C GLY A 384 -4.17 9.49 -9.66
N ILE A 385 -3.67 8.58 -8.82
CA ILE A 385 -2.45 7.80 -9.05
C ILE A 385 -2.68 6.32 -8.75
N GLU A 386 -1.84 5.45 -9.30
CA GLU A 386 -1.71 4.06 -8.87
C GLU A 386 -0.49 3.94 -7.95
N LEU A 387 -0.72 3.78 -6.65
CA LEU A 387 0.34 3.70 -5.65
C LEU A 387 0.59 2.23 -5.27
N SER A 388 1.79 1.72 -5.54
CA SER A 388 2.25 0.45 -4.95
C SER A 388 3.27 0.73 -3.85
N ILE A 389 3.32 -0.15 -2.85
CA ILE A 389 4.27 -0.08 -1.75
C ILE A 389 4.86 -1.47 -1.57
N VAL A 390 6.19 -1.57 -1.65
CA VAL A 390 6.95 -2.80 -1.40
C VAL A 390 7.98 -2.55 -0.30
N ASN A 391 8.27 -3.59 0.47
CA ASN A 391 9.17 -3.49 1.61
C ASN A 391 10.13 -4.68 1.65
N ALA A 392 11.42 -4.40 1.80
CA ALA A 392 12.47 -5.40 1.79
C ALA A 392 12.67 -6.12 3.14
N GLN A 393 11.91 -5.76 4.18
CA GLN A 393 11.95 -6.38 5.51
C GLN A 393 13.33 -6.36 6.17
N GLY A 394 14.14 -5.34 5.88
CA GLY A 394 15.51 -5.20 6.36
C GLY A 394 16.53 -6.10 5.64
N ASP A 395 16.14 -6.77 4.55
CA ASP A 395 17.01 -7.64 3.79
C ASP A 395 17.53 -6.96 2.51
N MET A 396 18.85 -6.81 2.40
CA MET A 396 19.49 -6.15 1.27
C MET A 396 19.35 -6.93 -0.05
N SER A 397 19.24 -8.26 0.00
CA SER A 397 19.07 -9.06 -1.22
C SER A 397 17.68 -8.84 -1.84
N THR A 398 16.66 -8.83 -0.99
CA THR A 398 15.27 -8.51 -1.32
C THR A 398 15.16 -7.08 -1.80
N LEU A 399 15.80 -6.12 -1.13
CA LEU A 399 15.81 -4.72 -1.56
C LEU A 399 16.35 -4.56 -3.00
N ASN A 400 17.48 -5.20 -3.29
CA ASN A 400 18.07 -5.15 -4.63
C ASN A 400 17.13 -5.73 -5.69
N GLN A 401 16.41 -6.82 -5.38
CA GLN A 401 15.43 -7.41 -6.29
C GLN A 401 14.23 -6.47 -6.49
N LEU A 402 13.67 -5.91 -5.41
CA LEU A 402 12.56 -4.96 -5.48
C LEU A 402 12.91 -3.71 -6.29
N VAL A 403 14.15 -3.23 -6.22
CA VAL A 403 14.64 -2.12 -7.05
C VAL A 403 14.72 -2.52 -8.52
N VAL A 404 15.23 -3.71 -8.84
CA VAL A 404 15.27 -4.24 -10.22
C VAL A 404 13.85 -4.30 -10.79
N ASP A 405 12.92 -4.91 -10.06
CA ASP A 405 11.53 -5.06 -10.49
C ASP A 405 10.83 -3.69 -10.60
N GLY A 406 11.06 -2.81 -9.63
CA GLY A 406 10.53 -1.46 -9.59
C GLY A 406 10.95 -0.64 -10.82
N VAL A 407 12.23 -0.64 -11.16
CA VAL A 407 12.76 0.06 -12.35
C VAL A 407 12.26 -0.60 -13.64
N ALA A 408 12.24 -1.93 -13.71
CA ALA A 408 11.79 -2.68 -14.89
C ALA A 408 10.30 -2.42 -15.19
N SER A 409 9.48 -2.19 -14.16
CA SER A 409 8.05 -1.93 -14.29
C SER A 409 7.71 -0.55 -14.88
N ARG A 410 8.72 0.31 -15.09
CA ARG A 410 8.62 1.66 -15.68
C ARG A 410 7.46 2.50 -15.12
N PRO A 411 7.40 2.72 -13.79
CA PRO A 411 6.40 3.60 -13.21
C PRO A 411 6.67 5.05 -13.62
N ALA A 412 5.67 5.92 -13.48
CA ALA A 412 5.83 7.35 -13.71
C ALA A 412 6.79 7.99 -12.70
N LEU A 413 6.87 7.43 -11.48
CA LEU A 413 7.74 7.89 -10.41
C LEU A 413 8.06 6.75 -9.43
N ILE A 414 9.27 6.74 -8.88
CA ILE A 414 9.65 5.89 -7.74
C ILE A 414 9.83 6.78 -6.51
N MET A 415 9.26 6.37 -5.39
CA MET A 415 9.59 6.93 -4.09
C MET A 415 10.42 5.91 -3.30
N SER A 416 11.43 6.38 -2.57
CA SER A 416 12.26 5.49 -1.76
C SER A 416 12.26 5.93 -0.32
N ILE A 417 11.98 5.01 0.60
CA ILE A 417 12.06 5.25 2.04
C ILE A 417 13.35 4.62 2.55
N SER A 418 14.17 5.47 3.18
CA SER A 418 15.48 5.20 3.80
C SER A 418 16.71 5.24 2.87
N THR A 419 17.87 5.48 3.47
CA THR A 419 19.19 5.56 2.82
C THR A 419 19.54 4.30 2.00
N PRO A 420 19.35 3.06 2.50
CA PRO A 420 19.62 1.86 1.70
C PRO A 420 18.79 1.80 0.41
N SER A 421 17.51 2.18 0.45
CA SER A 421 16.65 2.21 -0.74
C SER A 421 17.14 3.21 -1.78
N LEU A 422 17.55 4.41 -1.34
CA LEU A 422 18.14 5.42 -2.24
C LEU A 422 19.42 4.90 -2.88
N GLN A 423 20.33 4.32 -2.09
CA GLN A 423 21.60 3.79 -2.60
C GLN A 423 21.41 2.66 -3.61
N ALA A 424 20.44 1.77 -3.38
CA ALA A 424 20.09 0.72 -4.31
C ALA A 424 19.55 1.29 -5.64
N LEU A 425 18.68 2.31 -5.57
CA LEU A 425 18.15 3.00 -6.75
C LEU A 425 19.24 3.74 -7.53
N LEU A 426 20.15 4.46 -6.87
CA LEU A 426 21.26 5.16 -7.52
C LEU A 426 22.12 4.24 -8.40
N LYS A 427 22.24 2.96 -8.03
CA LYS A 427 23.04 1.96 -8.75
C LYS A 427 22.34 1.34 -9.95
N ARG A 428 21.02 1.52 -10.11
CA ARG A 428 20.18 0.74 -11.03
C ARG A 428 19.22 1.56 -11.87
N ASN A 429 18.77 2.69 -11.35
CA ASN A 429 17.78 3.54 -12.01
C ASN A 429 18.48 4.58 -12.90
N ASP A 430 18.26 4.47 -14.20
CA ASP A 430 18.85 5.32 -15.24
C ASP A 430 17.82 6.22 -15.95
N ARG A 431 16.53 6.11 -15.60
CA ARG A 431 15.46 6.72 -16.40
C ARG A 431 14.26 7.25 -15.61
N THR A 432 13.94 6.67 -14.46
CA THR A 432 12.69 6.98 -13.77
C THR A 432 12.91 8.10 -12.76
N PRO A 433 12.06 9.15 -12.70
CA PRO A 433 12.14 10.13 -11.64
C PRO A 433 12.00 9.51 -10.25
N CYS A 434 12.85 9.95 -9.31
CA CYS A 434 12.91 9.44 -7.95
C CYS A 434 12.71 10.56 -6.93
N VAL A 435 11.83 10.32 -5.95
CA VAL A 435 11.70 11.16 -4.75
C VAL A 435 12.06 10.33 -3.53
N PHE A 436 13.22 10.58 -2.93
CA PHE A 436 13.58 9.93 -1.68
C PHE A 436 12.94 10.63 -0.48
N THR A 437 12.62 9.85 0.54
CA THR A 437 12.22 10.33 1.86
C THR A 437 13.02 9.60 2.93
N THR A 438 13.20 10.27 4.05
CA THR A 438 13.85 9.68 5.24
C THR A 438 15.28 9.23 5.01
N VAL A 439 16.04 10.07 4.29
CA VAL A 439 17.49 9.88 4.10
C VAL A 439 18.19 10.80 5.09
N PHE A 440 18.95 10.22 6.03
CA PHE A 440 19.60 11.01 7.08
C PHE A 440 20.54 12.06 6.50
N ASP A 441 21.51 11.65 5.69
CA ASP A 441 22.40 12.56 4.97
C ASP A 441 22.45 12.12 3.48
N PRO A 442 21.80 12.86 2.56
CA PRO A 442 21.81 12.52 1.15
C PRO A 442 23.21 12.70 0.53
N TYR A 443 24.04 13.60 1.04
CA TYR A 443 25.34 13.92 0.44
C TYR A 443 26.33 12.75 0.56
N VAL A 444 26.24 11.97 1.65
CA VAL A 444 27.05 10.76 1.84
C VAL A 444 26.69 9.66 0.82
N THR A 445 25.46 9.64 0.33
CA THR A 445 25.05 8.64 -0.69
C THR A 445 25.59 8.94 -2.09
N GLY A 446 26.10 10.15 -2.31
CA GLY A 446 26.50 10.65 -3.63
C GLY A 446 25.34 11.14 -4.51
N VAL A 447 24.10 11.17 -4.01
CA VAL A 447 22.96 11.73 -4.78
C VAL A 447 23.10 13.24 -4.98
N ALA A 448 23.79 13.96 -4.09
CA ALA A 448 23.86 15.41 -4.10
C ALA A 448 25.17 15.95 -3.52
N THR A 449 25.45 17.21 -3.84
CA THR A 449 26.53 18.02 -3.21
C THR A 449 26.01 19.32 -2.58
N ALA A 450 24.80 19.75 -2.96
CA ALA A 450 24.04 20.84 -2.32
C ALA A 450 22.54 20.63 -2.57
N PRO A 451 21.64 21.32 -1.85
CA PRO A 451 20.19 21.18 -2.03
C PRO A 451 19.71 21.35 -3.47
N THR A 452 20.37 22.19 -4.28
CA THR A 452 20.06 22.44 -5.71
C THR A 452 21.08 21.82 -6.67
N ALA A 453 22.09 21.12 -6.16
CA ALA A 453 23.13 20.46 -6.95
C ALA A 453 23.11 18.95 -6.66
N HIS A 454 22.16 18.27 -7.30
CA HIS A 454 21.88 16.84 -7.11
C HIS A 454 21.70 16.12 -8.44
N HIS A 455 21.66 14.80 -8.39
CA HIS A 455 21.46 13.93 -9.54
C HIS A 455 20.18 14.31 -10.30
N PRO A 456 20.19 14.42 -11.64
CA PRO A 456 19.06 14.95 -12.41
C PRO A 456 17.73 14.20 -12.22
N LEU A 457 17.80 12.89 -11.99
CA LEU A 457 16.61 12.05 -11.73
C LEU A 457 16.12 12.04 -10.28
N PHE A 458 16.87 12.58 -9.32
CA PHE A 458 16.57 12.41 -7.90
C PHE A 458 16.37 13.76 -7.23
N THR A 459 15.32 13.87 -6.44
CA THR A 459 15.12 14.91 -5.43
C THR A 459 14.57 14.24 -4.18
N GLY A 460 14.30 14.98 -3.10
CA GLY A 460 13.75 14.36 -1.91
C GLY A 460 13.66 15.23 -0.69
N VAL A 461 13.36 14.56 0.42
CA VAL A 461 13.27 15.15 1.76
C VAL A 461 14.21 14.39 2.67
N THR A 462 15.10 15.10 3.35
CA THR A 462 16.04 14.52 4.29
C THR A 462 15.35 14.13 5.60
N SER A 463 16.07 13.46 6.50
CA SER A 463 15.63 13.22 7.88
C SER A 463 16.73 13.54 8.88
N HIS A 464 17.47 14.63 8.66
CA HIS A 464 18.44 15.12 9.65
C HIS A 464 17.73 15.34 10.99
N SER A 465 18.17 14.64 12.03
CA SER A 465 17.67 14.83 13.40
C SER A 465 17.97 16.24 13.88
N ASP A 466 17.10 16.80 14.71
CA ASP A 466 17.34 18.09 15.36
C ASP A 466 18.26 17.91 16.58
N PHE A 467 19.49 17.45 16.33
CA PHE A 467 20.48 17.20 17.37
C PHE A 467 20.90 18.47 18.14
N PRO A 468 21.02 19.66 17.52
CA PRO A 468 21.26 20.89 18.26
C PRO A 468 20.18 21.11 19.33
N ARG A 469 18.90 21.00 18.96
CA ARG A 469 17.79 21.12 19.90
C ARG A 469 17.77 20.02 20.95
N LEU A 470 18.06 18.78 20.56
CA LEU A 470 18.16 17.66 21.49
C LEU A 470 19.20 17.94 22.59
N ILE A 471 20.38 18.44 22.21
CA ILE A 471 21.44 18.77 23.16
C ILE A 471 21.04 19.93 24.07
N GLU A 472 20.39 20.98 23.54
CA GLU A 472 19.85 22.06 24.36
C GLU A 472 18.88 21.54 25.43
N VAL A 473 17.94 20.69 25.02
CA VAL A 473 16.95 20.08 25.91
C VAL A 473 17.64 19.21 26.97
N VAL A 474 18.61 18.40 26.58
CA VAL A 474 19.37 17.56 27.51
C VAL A 474 20.14 18.42 28.52
N ARG A 475 20.84 19.47 28.07
CA ARG A 475 21.60 20.37 28.95
C ARG A 475 20.70 21.16 29.90
N ALA A 476 19.51 21.55 29.44
CA ALA A 476 18.54 22.27 30.27
C ALA A 476 17.89 21.36 31.32
N THR A 477 17.58 20.12 30.95
CA THR A 477 16.92 19.15 31.82
C THR A 477 17.89 18.50 32.82
N TRP A 478 19.09 18.17 32.36
CA TRP A 478 20.14 17.53 33.14
C TRP A 478 21.45 18.33 33.03
N PRO A 479 21.55 19.50 33.70
CA PRO A 479 22.73 20.37 33.61
C PRO A 479 24.02 19.72 34.09
N SER A 480 23.90 18.72 34.96
CA SER A 480 25.02 17.93 35.49
C SER A 480 25.44 16.76 34.58
N ALA A 481 24.68 16.45 33.53
CA ALA A 481 25.02 15.36 32.61
C ALA A 481 26.36 15.65 31.93
N LYS A 482 27.17 14.59 31.80
CA LYS A 482 28.47 14.59 31.14
C LYS A 482 28.52 13.58 29.99
N ARG A 483 27.69 12.53 30.03
CA ARG A 483 27.81 11.37 29.14
C ARG A 483 26.46 10.98 28.56
N LEU A 484 26.37 11.04 27.24
CA LEU A 484 25.24 10.52 26.47
C LEU A 484 25.54 9.09 26.03
N GLY A 485 24.52 8.24 26.00
CA GLY A 485 24.61 6.88 25.48
C GLY A 485 23.79 6.72 24.21
N THR A 486 24.29 5.96 23.23
CA THR A 486 23.50 5.56 22.06
C THR A 486 23.90 4.19 21.52
N VAL A 487 23.05 3.59 20.70
CA VAL A 487 23.30 2.35 19.96
C VAL A 487 23.20 2.67 18.47
N TYR A 488 24.05 2.03 17.66
CA TYR A 488 24.12 2.31 16.23
C TYR A 488 24.45 1.04 15.45
N CYS A 489 23.99 0.95 14.20
CA CYS A 489 24.28 -0.11 13.26
C CYS A 489 25.49 0.28 12.38
N PRO A 490 26.65 -0.37 12.53
CA PRO A 490 27.85 -0.03 11.74
C PRO A 490 27.71 -0.29 10.24
N SER A 491 26.81 -1.19 9.85
CA SER A 491 26.54 -1.50 8.45
C SER A 491 25.59 -0.53 7.76
N GLU A 492 25.05 0.47 8.47
CA GLU A 492 24.19 1.52 7.92
C GLU A 492 24.87 2.90 7.89
N ASP A 493 25.13 3.43 6.69
CA ASP A 493 25.78 4.74 6.52
C ASP A 493 25.01 5.88 7.23
N ASN A 494 23.68 5.84 7.24
CA ASN A 494 22.85 6.81 7.99
C ASN A 494 23.12 6.76 9.49
N SER A 495 23.30 5.56 10.05
CA SER A 495 23.49 5.37 11.48
C SER A 495 24.88 5.85 11.90
N VAL A 496 25.90 5.53 11.10
CA VAL A 496 27.27 6.02 11.32
C VAL A 496 27.32 7.55 11.23
N ALA A 497 26.71 8.14 10.19
CA ALA A 497 26.65 9.60 10.03
C ALA A 497 25.92 10.28 11.20
N ALA A 498 24.78 9.73 11.62
CA ALA A 498 24.00 10.28 12.73
C ALA A 498 24.74 10.19 14.07
N ARG A 499 25.43 9.08 14.33
CA ARG A 499 26.31 8.92 15.50
C ARG A 499 27.42 9.98 15.49
N ASP A 500 28.09 10.17 14.36
CA ASP A 500 29.24 11.08 14.26
C ASP A 500 28.83 12.55 14.39
N GLU A 501 27.70 12.92 13.80
CA GLU A 501 27.12 14.26 13.98
C GLU A 501 26.76 14.51 15.44
N LEU A 502 26.05 13.57 16.08
CA LEU A 502 25.70 13.68 17.50
C LEU A 502 26.96 13.74 18.38
N ALA A 503 27.99 12.93 18.10
CA ALA A 503 29.25 12.93 18.85
C ALA A 503 29.96 14.28 18.76
N LYS A 504 29.99 14.88 17.55
CA LYS A 504 30.58 16.20 17.31
C LYS A 504 29.85 17.29 18.09
N LEU A 505 28.52 17.31 18.01
CA LEU A 505 27.70 18.31 18.70
C LEU A 505 27.74 18.13 20.23
N ALA A 506 27.68 16.88 20.71
CA ALA A 506 27.82 16.54 22.13
C ALA A 506 29.16 17.05 22.67
N ARG A 507 30.27 16.81 21.96
CA ARG A 507 31.61 17.30 22.34
C ARG A 507 31.65 18.81 22.43
N ALA A 508 31.05 19.52 21.45
CA ALA A 508 30.98 20.98 21.47
C ALA A 508 30.19 21.52 22.68
N ALA A 509 29.21 20.75 23.17
CA ALA A 509 28.44 21.07 24.37
C ALA A 509 29.05 20.54 25.68
N GLY A 510 30.29 20.00 25.64
CA GLY A 510 30.97 19.46 26.82
C GLY A 510 30.44 18.10 27.29
N LEU A 511 29.77 17.36 26.43
CA LEU A 511 29.27 16.01 26.65
C LEU A 511 30.14 14.99 25.90
N GLU A 512 30.32 13.80 26.46
CA GLU A 512 30.89 12.64 25.80
C GLU A 512 29.77 11.76 25.24
N LEU A 513 29.86 11.30 23.99
CA LEU A 513 28.96 10.28 23.46
C LEU A 513 29.61 8.89 23.58
N ILE A 514 28.97 8.01 24.34
CA ILE A 514 29.27 6.58 24.43
C ILE A 514 28.35 5.84 23.47
N SER A 515 28.91 5.09 22.53
CA SER A 515 28.12 4.35 21.54
C SER A 515 28.51 2.87 21.50
N SER A 516 27.54 1.98 21.36
CA SER A 516 27.77 0.54 21.16
C SER A 516 27.18 0.05 19.83
N PRO A 517 27.90 -0.78 19.06
CA PRO A 517 27.39 -1.33 17.80
C PRO A 517 26.32 -2.39 18.03
N ALA A 518 25.30 -2.43 17.16
CA ALA A 518 24.30 -3.49 17.08
C ALA A 518 23.91 -3.73 15.62
N GLU A 519 24.20 -4.93 15.09
CA GLU A 519 23.93 -5.27 13.67
C GLU A 519 22.49 -5.76 13.46
N ARG A 520 21.83 -6.24 14.53
CA ARG A 520 20.49 -6.83 14.49
C ARG A 520 19.67 -6.43 15.69
N GLY A 521 18.34 -6.49 15.54
CA GLY A 521 17.42 -6.22 16.65
C GLY A 521 17.61 -7.14 17.86
N SER A 522 18.09 -8.38 17.64
CA SER A 522 18.44 -9.32 18.72
C SER A 522 19.58 -8.83 19.62
N ASP A 523 20.46 -7.99 19.10
CA ASP A 523 21.66 -7.54 19.80
C ASP A 523 21.38 -6.29 20.66
N MET A 524 20.20 -5.70 20.48
CA MET A 524 19.86 -4.37 20.98
C MET A 524 19.90 -4.26 22.51
N ALA A 525 19.40 -5.30 23.22
CA ALA A 525 19.41 -5.32 24.67
C ALA A 525 20.85 -5.29 25.21
N THR A 526 21.70 -6.19 24.71
CA THR A 526 23.11 -6.30 25.11
C THR A 526 23.89 -5.04 24.75
N ALA A 527 23.65 -4.46 23.57
CA ALA A 527 24.30 -3.22 23.17
C ALA A 527 23.90 -2.05 24.09
N ALA A 528 22.61 -1.91 24.41
CA ALA A 528 22.13 -0.88 25.33
C ALA A 528 22.69 -1.07 26.75
N GLU A 529 22.71 -2.30 27.26
CA GLU A 529 23.32 -2.64 28.55
C GLU A 529 24.82 -2.31 28.58
N ALA A 530 25.56 -2.59 27.51
CA ALA A 530 26.98 -2.27 27.41
C ALA A 530 27.23 -0.75 27.48
N VAL A 531 26.40 0.07 26.82
CA VAL A 531 26.49 1.53 26.92
C VAL A 531 26.18 1.99 28.34
N ILE A 532 25.11 1.47 28.95
CA ILE A 532 24.71 1.84 30.32
C ILE A 532 25.77 1.45 31.34
N SER A 533 26.40 0.28 31.20
CA SER A 533 27.45 -0.21 32.09
C SER A 533 28.67 0.71 32.15
N GLN A 534 28.87 1.52 31.11
CA GLN A 534 29.94 2.51 31.08
C GLN A 534 29.62 3.76 31.89
N GLY A 535 28.41 3.91 32.45
CA GLY A 535 28.04 5.02 33.34
C GLY A 535 27.63 6.28 32.58
N ILE A 536 26.66 6.15 31.67
CA ILE A 536 26.02 7.28 30.99
C ILE A 536 25.00 7.98 31.90
N ASP A 537 24.70 9.25 31.63
CA ASP A 537 23.68 10.02 32.35
C ASP A 537 22.33 9.99 31.63
N VAL A 538 22.34 10.02 30.30
CA VAL A 538 21.15 10.06 29.44
C VAL A 538 21.35 9.15 28.24
N PHE A 539 20.39 8.27 27.98
CA PHE A 539 20.37 7.48 26.74
C PHE A 539 19.61 8.28 25.67
N THR A 540 20.16 8.32 24.46
CA THR A 540 19.55 8.99 23.31
C THR A 540 19.60 8.12 22.06
N GLN A 541 18.59 8.30 21.22
CA GLN A 541 18.50 7.62 19.94
C GLN A 541 19.01 8.50 18.79
N ILE A 542 19.55 7.85 17.77
CA ILE A 542 19.93 8.43 16.48
C ILE A 542 19.06 7.87 15.33
N SER A 543 19.21 8.44 14.13
CA SER A 543 18.51 7.95 12.92
C SER A 543 19.09 6.62 12.45
N ASP A 544 18.48 5.52 12.89
CA ASP A 544 18.92 4.15 12.64
C ASP A 544 17.71 3.23 12.44
N ASN A 545 17.69 2.42 11.38
CA ASN A 545 16.53 1.59 11.05
C ASN A 545 16.34 0.43 12.05
N ILE A 546 17.44 -0.21 12.47
CA ILE A 546 17.46 -1.39 13.35
C ILE A 546 17.12 -1.01 14.79
N ALA A 547 17.77 0.03 15.32
CA ALA A 547 17.53 0.57 16.66
C ALA A 547 16.12 1.14 16.79
N SER A 548 15.61 1.81 15.75
CA SER A 548 14.23 2.30 15.75
C SER A 548 13.21 1.16 15.77
N GLY A 549 13.45 0.07 15.04
CA GLY A 549 12.60 -1.13 15.08
C GLY A 549 12.62 -1.84 16.45
N SER A 550 13.68 -1.65 17.23
CA SER A 550 13.90 -2.31 18.52
C SER A 550 13.82 -1.36 19.72
N PHE A 551 13.27 -0.16 19.54
CA PHE A 551 13.26 0.89 20.57
C PHE A 551 12.57 0.47 21.89
N PRO A 552 11.45 -0.30 21.90
CA PRO A 552 10.86 -0.77 23.16
C PRO A 552 11.79 -1.62 24.02
N VAL A 553 12.72 -2.35 23.38
CA VAL A 553 13.75 -3.14 24.08
C VAL A 553 14.73 -2.21 24.80
N VAL A 554 15.20 -1.16 24.11
CA VAL A 554 16.05 -0.11 24.71
C VAL A 554 15.31 0.59 25.85
N GLY A 555 14.03 0.91 25.66
CA GLY A 555 13.16 1.49 26.69
C GLY A 555 13.10 0.65 27.96
N THR A 556 12.92 -0.67 27.81
CA THR A 556 12.89 -1.62 28.94
C THR A 556 14.23 -1.66 29.68
N VAL A 557 15.34 -1.68 28.94
CA VAL A 557 16.70 -1.68 29.52
C VAL A 557 16.97 -0.39 30.29
N CYS A 558 16.65 0.77 29.70
CA CYS A 558 16.79 2.08 30.34
C CYS A 558 15.93 2.19 31.61
N GLU A 559 14.70 1.69 31.56
CA GLU A 559 13.77 1.70 32.69
C GLU A 559 14.31 0.87 33.88
N ARG A 560 14.82 -0.34 33.62
CA ARG A 560 15.46 -1.18 34.65
C ARG A 560 16.68 -0.51 35.28
N ALA A 561 17.48 0.17 34.46
CA ALA A 561 18.67 0.89 34.91
C ALA A 561 18.36 2.28 35.51
N ARG A 562 17.11 2.75 35.45
CA ARG A 562 16.68 4.12 35.79
C ARG A 562 17.47 5.20 35.05
N VAL A 563 17.83 4.94 33.80
CA VAL A 563 18.48 5.91 32.91
C VAL A 563 17.39 6.63 32.09
N PRO A 564 17.35 7.98 32.07
CA PRO A 564 16.45 8.72 31.20
C PRO A 564 16.71 8.43 29.72
N LEU A 565 15.64 8.19 28.97
CA LEU A 565 15.68 7.92 27.53
C LEU A 565 15.09 9.09 26.74
N VAL A 566 15.85 9.63 25.79
CA VAL A 566 15.44 10.70 24.87
C VAL A 566 15.30 10.12 23.45
N GLY A 567 14.07 10.11 22.93
CA GLY A 567 13.75 9.60 21.60
C GLY A 567 13.80 10.66 20.51
N THR A 568 13.99 10.22 19.26
CA THR A 568 14.00 11.09 18.07
C THR A 568 12.85 10.80 17.08
N LEU A 569 11.87 10.00 17.52
CA LEU A 569 10.57 9.81 16.85
C LEU A 569 9.42 10.06 17.82
N THR A 570 8.34 10.65 17.31
CA THR A 570 7.18 11.06 18.10
C THR A 570 6.53 9.89 18.86
N ARG A 571 6.43 8.71 18.23
CA ARG A 571 5.83 7.51 18.84
C ARG A 571 6.59 6.99 20.06
N PHE A 572 7.88 7.26 20.17
CA PHE A 572 8.72 6.73 21.25
C PHE A 572 8.40 7.30 22.62
N ILE A 573 7.65 8.39 22.67
CA ILE A 573 7.09 8.92 23.92
C ILE A 573 6.23 7.87 24.65
N ASN A 574 5.67 6.90 23.91
CA ASN A 574 4.88 5.79 24.43
C ASN A 574 5.68 4.48 24.61
N GLU A 575 6.92 4.42 24.13
CA GLU A 575 7.72 3.17 24.06
C GLU A 575 8.95 3.17 24.98
N GLY A 576 9.12 4.20 25.81
CA GLY A 576 10.30 4.25 26.68
C GLY A 576 10.78 5.65 27.01
N ALA A 577 10.57 6.59 26.11
CA ALA A 577 11.18 7.91 26.22
C ALA A 577 10.48 8.77 27.28
N VAL A 578 11.26 9.49 28.08
CA VAL A 578 10.75 10.55 28.96
C VAL A 578 10.55 11.84 28.18
N ILE A 579 11.43 12.10 27.22
CA ILE A 579 11.43 13.27 26.35
C ILE A 579 11.60 12.80 24.91
N VAL A 580 10.90 13.43 23.97
CA VAL A 580 11.17 13.24 22.54
C VAL A 580 11.47 14.59 21.91
N VAL A 581 12.55 14.63 21.13
CA VAL A 581 12.88 15.73 20.21
C VAL A 581 12.98 15.10 18.82
N ALA A 582 11.89 15.16 18.07
CA ALA A 582 11.74 14.39 16.84
C ALA A 582 11.44 15.30 15.66
N ARG A 583 11.88 14.89 14.46
CA ARG A 583 11.25 15.40 13.24
C ARG A 583 9.84 14.83 13.11
N ASP A 584 8.98 15.52 12.38
CA ASP A 584 7.66 15.00 12.02
C ASP A 584 7.78 14.13 10.75
N TYR A 585 7.81 12.81 10.93
CA TYR A 585 8.01 11.86 9.84
C TYR A 585 6.77 11.69 8.94
N HIS A 586 5.57 11.98 9.46
CA HIS A 586 4.39 12.13 8.64
C HIS A 586 4.55 13.32 7.69
N LEU A 587 4.98 14.48 8.22
CA LEU A 587 5.21 15.66 7.39
C LEU A 587 6.37 15.48 6.38
N ILE A 588 7.38 14.67 6.69
CA ILE A 588 8.39 14.24 5.70
C ILE A 588 7.72 13.50 4.54
N GLY A 589 6.79 12.60 4.83
CA GLY A 589 5.99 11.90 3.83
C GLY A 589 5.14 12.86 2.98
N VAL A 590 4.46 13.82 3.61
CA VAL A 590 3.65 14.84 2.92
C VAL A 590 4.52 15.67 1.97
N GLN A 591 5.66 16.17 2.44
CA GLN A 591 6.62 16.91 1.60
C GLN A 591 7.15 16.08 0.43
N GLY A 592 7.42 14.79 0.65
CA GLY A 592 7.78 13.86 -0.41
C GLY A 592 6.69 13.74 -1.47
N ALA A 593 5.43 13.63 -1.06
CA ALA A 593 4.30 13.57 -1.98
C ALA A 593 4.07 14.89 -2.73
N GLU A 594 4.31 16.05 -2.11
CA GLU A 594 4.27 17.35 -2.80
C GLU A 594 5.28 17.42 -3.96
N LYS A 595 6.53 16.99 -3.71
CA LYS A 595 7.58 16.90 -4.73
C LYS A 595 7.22 15.90 -5.83
N ALA A 596 6.74 14.72 -5.44
CA ALA A 596 6.29 13.72 -6.39
C ALA A 596 5.14 14.24 -7.27
N ALA A 597 4.18 14.94 -6.67
CA ALA A 597 3.06 15.55 -7.40
C ALA A 597 3.51 16.63 -8.39
N ALA A 598 4.53 17.43 -8.06
CA ALA A 598 5.13 18.37 -8.99
C ALA A 598 5.72 17.66 -10.22
N ILE A 599 6.48 16.58 -10.00
CA ILE A 599 7.08 15.77 -11.07
C ILE A 599 6.00 15.11 -11.93
N LEU A 600 4.98 14.52 -11.31
CA LEU A 600 3.85 13.92 -12.02
C LEU A 600 3.06 14.93 -12.88
N ARG A 601 3.15 16.23 -12.55
CA ARG A 601 2.59 17.33 -13.33
C ARG A 601 3.57 17.92 -14.36
N GLY A 602 4.73 17.31 -14.54
CA GLY A 602 5.70 17.66 -15.58
C GLY A 602 6.86 18.55 -15.12
N ALA A 603 7.03 18.79 -13.82
CA ALA A 603 8.24 19.46 -13.33
C ALA A 603 9.46 18.55 -13.51
N ASP A 604 10.58 19.13 -13.93
CA ASP A 604 11.86 18.43 -14.04
C ASP A 604 12.43 18.17 -12.63
N PRO A 605 12.68 16.91 -12.22
CA PRO A 605 13.24 16.61 -10.91
C PRO A 605 14.55 17.35 -10.63
N ALA A 606 15.37 17.62 -11.66
CA ALA A 606 16.63 18.35 -11.53
C ALA A 606 16.47 19.80 -11.05
N THR A 607 15.26 20.36 -11.16
CA THR A 607 14.94 21.74 -10.74
C THR A 607 14.32 21.81 -9.34
N ILE A 608 13.99 20.66 -8.75
CA ILE A 608 13.33 20.58 -7.44
C ILE A 608 14.40 20.35 -6.37
N PRO A 609 14.63 21.30 -5.45
CA PRO A 609 15.67 21.15 -4.43
C PRO A 609 15.36 20.01 -3.45
N ILE A 610 16.40 19.49 -2.81
CA ILE A 610 16.29 18.63 -1.63
C ILE A 610 15.92 19.50 -0.42
N ASP A 611 14.87 19.10 0.31
CA ASP A 611 14.40 19.86 1.48
C ASP A 611 14.76 19.16 2.80
N ASP A 612 14.98 19.96 3.84
CA ASP A 612 14.98 19.47 5.22
C ASP A 612 13.54 19.39 5.78
N PRO A 613 13.30 18.55 6.80
CA PRO A 613 12.01 18.51 7.48
C PRO A 613 11.59 19.89 8.03
N ARG A 614 10.35 20.31 7.74
CA ARG A 614 9.79 21.61 8.17
C ARG A 614 9.72 21.80 9.69
N THR A 615 9.46 20.73 10.44
CA THR A 615 9.07 20.83 11.85
C THR A 615 9.84 19.84 12.71
N SER A 616 10.24 20.32 13.90
CA SER A 616 10.68 19.49 15.02
C SER A 616 9.63 19.58 16.12
N LEU A 617 9.30 18.43 16.70
CA LEU A 617 8.35 18.30 17.80
C LEU A 617 9.10 17.98 19.10
N PHE A 618 8.69 18.64 20.18
CA PHE A 618 9.19 18.47 21.53
C PHE A 618 8.08 17.97 22.46
N LEU A 619 8.24 16.74 22.95
CA LEU A 619 7.25 16.05 23.76
C LEU A 619 7.80 15.62 25.12
N LEU A 620 6.91 15.59 26.12
CA LEU A 620 7.20 15.10 27.47
C LEU A 620 6.20 14.01 27.88
N ASN A 621 6.71 12.92 28.45
CA ASN A 621 5.92 11.90 29.12
C ASN A 621 5.89 12.22 30.63
N GLU A 622 4.74 12.66 31.13
CA GLU A 622 4.59 13.15 32.50
C GLU A 622 4.68 12.03 33.53
N GLY A 623 4.12 10.86 33.24
CA GLY A 623 4.23 9.67 34.08
C GLY A 623 5.68 9.24 34.27
N ARG A 624 6.44 9.11 33.18
CA ARG A 624 7.88 8.76 33.22
C ARG A 624 8.71 9.86 33.86
N ALA A 625 8.40 11.13 33.58
CA ALA A 625 9.12 12.25 34.20
C ALA A 625 9.00 12.20 35.72
N LYS A 626 7.80 11.95 36.25
CA LYS A 626 7.59 11.76 37.70
C LYS A 626 8.35 10.56 38.26
N GLN A 627 8.32 9.42 37.56
CA GLN A 627 9.01 8.19 37.99
C GLN A 627 10.53 8.36 38.06
N LEU A 628 11.10 9.14 37.13
CA LEU A 628 12.54 9.38 37.04
C LEU A 628 12.99 10.66 37.75
N GLY A 629 12.08 11.41 38.37
CA GLY A 629 12.39 12.69 39.02
C GLY A 629 12.85 13.78 38.04
N VAL A 630 12.41 13.73 36.79
CA VAL A 630 12.76 14.68 35.73
C VAL A 630 11.86 15.90 35.82
N THR A 631 12.45 17.09 35.88
CA THR A 631 11.74 18.37 35.84
C THR A 631 12.32 19.23 34.72
N LEU A 632 11.45 19.73 33.84
CA LEU A 632 11.85 20.67 32.80
C LEU A 632 11.90 22.10 33.36
N PRO A 633 12.86 22.94 32.96
CA PRO A 633 12.80 24.36 33.24
C PRO A 633 11.56 25.02 32.60
N ASP A 634 10.97 26.01 33.25
CA ASP A 634 9.78 26.74 32.76
C ASP A 634 9.90 27.25 31.32
N SER A 635 11.12 27.64 30.91
CA SER A 635 11.38 28.10 29.55
C SER A 635 11.18 27.00 28.51
N PHE A 636 11.54 25.75 28.84
CA PHE A 636 11.34 24.58 27.98
C PHE A 636 9.92 24.01 28.11
N GLU A 637 9.30 24.07 29.28
CA GLU A 637 7.89 23.65 29.44
C GLU A 637 6.94 24.40 28.50
N ARG A 638 7.18 25.70 28.28
CA ARG A 638 6.38 26.51 27.36
C ARG A 638 6.59 26.19 25.88
N GLN A 639 7.61 25.40 25.56
CA GLN A 639 7.98 25.02 24.19
C GLN A 639 7.51 23.60 23.85
N LEU A 640 6.81 22.91 24.77
CA LEU A 640 6.29 21.57 24.52
C LEU A 640 5.13 21.63 23.52
N ASP A 641 5.24 20.84 22.46
CA ASP A 641 4.16 20.63 21.50
C ASP A 641 3.09 19.69 22.07
N ARG A 642 3.50 18.71 22.89
CA ARG A 642 2.58 17.73 23.47
C ARG A 642 3.05 17.20 24.82
N ARG A 643 2.11 17.07 25.75
CA ARG A 643 2.25 16.31 27.00
C ARG A 643 1.53 14.98 26.86
N VAL A 644 2.19 13.89 27.24
CA VAL A 644 1.63 12.54 27.26
C VAL A 644 1.52 12.11 28.73
N PRO A 645 0.30 11.74 29.20
CA PRO A 645 0.06 11.44 30.60
C PRO A 645 0.82 10.20 31.11
#